data_AF-A0A2H9NCI8-F1
#
_entry.id   AF-A0A2H9NCI8-F1
#
_cell.length_a   1.000
_cell.length_b   1.000
_cell.length_c   1.000
_cell.angle_alpha   90.00
_cell.angle_beta   90.00
_cell.angle_gamma   90.00
#
_symmetry.space_group_name_H-M   'P 1'
#
loop_
_entity.id
_entity.type
_entity.pdbx_description
1 polymer ?
#
loop_
_entity_poly.entity_id
_entity_poly.type
_entity_poly.pdbx_seq_one_letter_code
_entity_poly.pdbx_strand_id
1 'polypeptide(L)'
;MSEKAEIFIKGGEELERSGKFINPNVTDLRKWDANLLGKFKPKYYSSIQQCQFCAFGPCDLSKNRRGACGMRLNPQMAREALVMAIAGSSSFIARACELNETIIKEHTYFAALNSDANSTIFINLLCGYKPETTGDLKKALRYANEQIVHLISATHMGQEPSDFDFNSKIFHAGMLSLLAMEIYEILKKISGKNEGVDTNKSDTESGAADKNKGVVLIIGEHVPNIDKFDSDTAFEIFEINTGNASDFYNKINESNVVVIGEGNVRTDIIEKAKKSSIPVIAASDRNLAGLADLSCLSADKIFKKLISKEISGCYIKDGEKLADVVKMCALGKKETDKNSGIMPCADVIKKTEECINCGPCSKACPVNLNNRLLIDKTTSTESRNADADAFTLEENDILIVLGDANFPNGAQELAEILEEFLNRNFLIFAAGDVVISIAESALFEKHKNLINMGSLSAGIHIIEKVIETAGKNPGKSPAGNFDEIAEDIANRVGLVAVFWGASTQENFAVSQGLMRMGIPVIFGQQGIKYRRELRGDIIIDYSRDDYNGNYNEVLKKISPKNLSFPHLCIAAKTKEEAMLLIPKMVFRNFDSEDVRRKKISRYIEIYRKYAADKTKEIPDDIKNFVRSEKDIPEAYKNSIQK
;
A
#
# COMPACT_ATOMS: atom_id res chain seq x y z
N MET A 1 24.85 29.18 45.76
CA MET A 1 24.64 29.60 44.36
C MET A 1 24.84 28.36 43.50
N SER A 2 23.75 27.74 43.06
CA SER A 2 23.80 26.52 42.25
C SER A 2 24.21 26.88 40.84
N GLU A 3 25.35 26.36 40.38
CA GLU A 3 25.76 26.43 38.98
C GLU A 3 24.67 25.84 38.11
N LYS A 4 24.08 26.68 37.25
CA LYS A 4 23.28 26.20 36.13
C LYS A 4 24.22 25.46 35.19
N ALA A 5 24.02 24.16 35.03
CA ALA A 5 24.61 23.42 33.93
C ALA A 5 24.14 24.07 32.63
N GLU A 6 25.04 24.78 31.94
CA GLU A 6 24.84 25.19 30.55
C GLU A 6 24.80 23.92 29.70
N ILE A 7 23.59 23.48 29.38
CA ILE A 7 23.37 22.50 28.33
C ILE A 7 23.71 23.20 27.02
N PHE A 8 24.94 23.01 26.54
CA PHE A 8 25.30 23.33 25.16
C PHE A 8 24.51 22.37 24.26
N ILE A 9 23.37 22.83 23.75
CA ILE A 9 22.73 22.24 22.59
C ILE A 9 23.71 22.49 21.43
N LYS A 10 24.56 21.51 21.12
CA LYS A 10 25.16 21.44 19.79
C LYS A 10 24.00 21.33 18.80
N GLY A 11 23.60 22.46 18.21
CA GLY A 11 22.82 22.42 16.99
C GLY A 11 23.60 21.54 16.03
N GLY A 12 23.01 20.41 15.62
CA GLY A 12 23.61 19.58 14.59
C GLY A 12 23.95 20.47 13.41
N GLU A 13 25.13 20.25 12.82
CA GLU A 13 25.57 20.96 11.62
C GLU A 13 24.40 21.00 10.62
N GLU A 14 24.15 22.18 10.04
CA GLU A 14 23.05 22.37 9.11
C GLU A 14 23.33 21.51 7.88
N LEU A 15 22.64 20.36 7.77
CA LEU A 15 22.85 19.41 6.68
C LEU A 15 22.83 20.16 5.34
N GLU A 16 23.84 19.95 4.51
CA GLU A 16 23.89 20.54 3.17
C GLU A 16 22.67 20.07 2.38
N ARG A 17 21.86 21.03 1.92
CA ARG A 17 20.68 20.77 1.11
C ARG A 17 20.96 21.13 -0.33
N SER A 18 20.57 20.26 -1.25
CA SER A 18 20.67 20.53 -2.69
C SER A 18 19.38 20.12 -3.41
N GLY A 19 19.10 20.78 -4.53
CA GLY A 19 17.93 20.51 -5.35
C GLY A 19 17.02 21.71 -5.56
N LYS A 20 16.09 21.56 -6.51
CA LYS A 20 15.15 22.60 -6.95
C LYS A 20 13.95 22.75 -6.01
N PHE A 21 13.46 21.64 -5.49
CA PHE A 21 12.28 21.57 -4.62
C PHE A 21 12.62 20.77 -3.36
N ILE A 22 13.15 21.47 -2.37
CA ILE A 22 13.44 20.90 -1.05
C ILE A 22 12.23 21.07 -0.15
N ASN A 23 11.71 19.97 0.41
CA ASN A 23 10.49 19.97 1.22
C ASN A 23 9.33 20.68 0.48
N PRO A 24 8.96 20.20 -0.73
CA PRO A 24 8.03 20.92 -1.59
C PRO A 24 6.71 21.22 -0.87
N ASN A 25 6.25 22.45 -0.98
CA ASN A 25 4.89 22.78 -0.63
C ASN A 25 3.92 22.20 -1.65
N VAL A 26 2.64 22.16 -1.28
CA VAL A 26 1.53 21.65 -2.10
C VAL A 26 1.53 22.19 -3.54
N THR A 27 2.03 23.42 -3.77
CA THR A 27 2.04 24.09 -5.07
C THR A 27 3.30 23.88 -5.91
N ASP A 28 4.40 23.42 -5.31
CA ASP A 28 5.73 23.48 -5.95
C ASP A 28 5.83 22.53 -7.15
N LEU A 29 5.22 21.36 -7.04
CA LEU A 29 5.18 20.33 -8.10
C LEU A 29 3.94 20.45 -9.01
N ARG A 30 3.14 21.51 -8.87
CA ARG A 30 1.88 21.70 -9.62
C ARG A 30 2.09 21.74 -11.14
N LYS A 31 3.28 22.16 -11.61
CA LYS A 31 3.64 22.13 -13.04
C LYS A 31 3.74 20.68 -13.55
N TRP A 32 4.40 19.81 -12.77
CA TRP A 32 4.48 18.39 -13.11
C TRP A 32 3.10 17.73 -13.02
N ASP A 33 2.33 18.04 -11.97
CA ASP A 33 0.94 17.56 -11.84
C ASP A 33 0.08 18.01 -13.04
N ALA A 34 0.32 19.20 -13.60
CA ALA A 34 -0.34 19.70 -14.80
C ALA A 34 0.04 18.93 -16.08
N ASN A 35 1.25 18.38 -16.17
CA ASN A 35 1.62 17.49 -17.29
C ASN A 35 0.83 16.19 -17.18
N LEU A 36 0.84 15.56 -16.01
CA LEU A 36 0.11 14.31 -15.75
C LEU A 36 -1.40 14.49 -15.95
N LEU A 37 -2.05 15.41 -15.24
CA LEU A 37 -3.51 15.65 -15.34
C LEU A 37 -3.90 16.36 -16.64
N GLY A 38 -2.92 16.95 -17.32
CA GLY A 38 -3.05 17.50 -18.66
C GLY A 38 -3.40 16.40 -19.66
N LYS A 39 -2.72 15.25 -19.55
CA LYS A 39 -2.95 14.06 -20.35
C LYS A 39 -4.04 13.15 -19.75
N PHE A 40 -3.92 12.80 -18.47
CA PHE A 40 -4.76 11.84 -17.78
C PHE A 40 -5.89 12.54 -17.03
N LYS A 41 -7.03 12.71 -17.70
CA LYS A 41 -8.17 13.43 -17.14
C LYS A 41 -8.84 12.61 -16.03
N PRO A 42 -9.19 13.25 -14.90
CA PRO A 42 -9.98 12.60 -13.86
C PRO A 42 -11.35 12.17 -14.38
N LYS A 43 -11.67 10.90 -14.17
CA LYS A 43 -13.03 10.38 -14.34
C LYS A 43 -13.55 9.94 -12.98
N TYR A 44 -14.72 10.47 -12.64
CA TYR A 44 -15.33 10.31 -11.34
C TYR A 44 -16.54 9.37 -11.38
N TYR A 45 -16.68 8.51 -10.36
CA TYR A 45 -17.82 7.61 -10.17
C TYR A 45 -18.57 7.90 -8.88
N SER A 46 -19.75 8.51 -8.97
CA SER A 46 -20.55 8.88 -7.80
C SER A 46 -21.89 8.15 -7.80
N SER A 47 -22.05 7.26 -6.82
CA SER A 47 -23.36 6.72 -6.44
C SER A 47 -24.16 7.71 -5.59
N ILE A 48 -23.46 8.60 -4.87
CA ILE A 48 -24.05 9.62 -3.99
C ILE A 48 -23.66 11.00 -4.51
N GLN A 49 -24.61 11.70 -5.14
CA GLN A 49 -24.40 13.02 -5.75
C GLN A 49 -24.79 14.15 -4.78
N GLN A 50 -24.35 14.06 -3.53
CA GLN A 50 -24.64 15.03 -2.48
C GLN A 50 -23.37 15.45 -1.75
N CYS A 51 -23.39 16.64 -1.16
CA CYS A 51 -22.36 17.11 -0.24
C CYS A 51 -22.94 17.33 1.15
N GLN A 52 -22.30 16.75 2.17
CA GLN A 52 -22.72 16.81 3.58
C GLN A 52 -21.62 17.37 4.51
N PHE A 53 -20.64 18.09 3.95
CA PHE A 53 -19.46 18.54 4.71
C PHE A 53 -19.71 19.68 5.69
N CYS A 54 -20.88 20.34 5.66
CA CYS A 54 -21.17 21.46 6.56
C CYS A 54 -22.68 21.61 6.79
N ALA A 55 -23.04 22.42 7.78
CA ALA A 55 -24.42 22.65 8.22
C ALA A 55 -25.33 23.37 7.19
N PHE A 56 -24.78 23.91 6.10
CA PHE A 56 -25.60 24.38 4.97
C PHE A 56 -26.18 23.23 4.13
N GLY A 57 -25.62 22.02 4.25
CA GLY A 57 -26.08 20.84 3.56
C GLY A 57 -27.21 20.09 4.30
N PRO A 58 -27.66 18.94 3.77
CA PRO A 58 -27.14 18.27 2.58
C PRO A 58 -27.43 19.07 1.29
N CYS A 59 -26.41 19.26 0.46
CA CYS A 59 -26.53 19.90 -0.86
C CYS A 59 -26.69 18.82 -1.94
N ASP A 60 -27.72 18.92 -2.78
CA ASP A 60 -27.85 18.10 -3.99
C ASP A 60 -26.97 18.67 -5.12
N LEU A 61 -26.00 17.86 -5.57
CA LEU A 61 -25.04 18.19 -6.63
C LEU A 61 -25.38 17.48 -7.95
N SER A 62 -26.49 16.73 -8.00
CA SER A 62 -26.93 16.04 -9.21
C SER A 62 -27.23 17.03 -10.34
N LYS A 63 -27.16 16.55 -11.59
CA LYS A 63 -27.42 17.36 -12.79
C LYS A 63 -26.58 18.65 -12.84
N ASN A 64 -25.33 18.57 -12.36
CA ASN A 64 -24.37 19.68 -12.33
C ASN A 64 -24.83 20.91 -11.51
N ARG A 65 -25.69 20.68 -10.50
CA ARG A 65 -26.08 21.70 -9.52
C ARG A 65 -24.89 22.14 -8.67
N ARG A 66 -25.03 23.30 -8.04
CA ARG A 66 -24.08 23.83 -7.07
C ARG A 66 -24.65 23.68 -5.67
N GLY A 67 -23.80 23.29 -4.72
CA GLY A 67 -24.12 23.39 -3.30
C GLY A 67 -24.20 24.85 -2.84
N ALA A 68 -24.63 25.07 -1.60
CA ALA A 68 -24.80 26.39 -1.02
C ALA A 68 -23.53 27.26 -1.09
N CYS A 69 -22.35 26.66 -0.97
CA CYS A 69 -21.06 27.36 -1.09
C CYS A 69 -20.53 27.50 -2.52
N GLY A 70 -21.28 27.03 -3.53
CA GLY A 70 -20.87 27.05 -4.95
C GLY A 70 -20.17 25.78 -5.44
N MET A 71 -19.83 24.84 -4.55
CA MET A 71 -19.17 23.56 -4.90
C MET A 71 -19.99 22.73 -5.89
N ARG A 72 -19.34 22.14 -6.90
CA ARG A 72 -19.95 21.18 -7.86
C ARG A 72 -19.55 19.74 -7.53
N LEU A 73 -20.17 18.78 -8.23
CA LEU A 73 -19.94 17.35 -8.01
C LEU A 73 -18.47 16.93 -8.21
N ASN A 74 -17.82 17.28 -9.32
CA ASN A 74 -16.44 16.81 -9.58
C ASN A 74 -15.43 17.29 -8.52
N PRO A 75 -15.35 18.59 -8.18
CA PRO A 75 -14.47 19.03 -7.11
C PRO A 75 -14.88 18.47 -5.74
N GLN A 76 -16.18 18.24 -5.47
CA GLN A 76 -16.61 17.54 -4.26
C GLN A 76 -16.06 16.11 -4.18
N MET A 77 -16.11 15.38 -5.28
CA MET A 77 -15.58 14.02 -5.34
C MET A 77 -14.06 13.99 -5.21
N ALA A 78 -13.38 14.96 -5.82
CA ALA A 78 -11.95 15.16 -5.63
C ALA A 78 -11.62 15.50 -4.17
N ARG A 79 -12.44 16.31 -3.49
CA ARG A 79 -12.30 16.62 -2.06
C ARG A 79 -12.43 15.38 -1.18
N GLU A 80 -13.40 14.52 -1.45
CA GLU A 80 -13.56 13.26 -0.72
C GLU A 80 -12.40 12.29 -0.97
N ALA A 81 -11.88 12.24 -2.20
CA ALA A 81 -10.67 11.50 -2.51
C ALA A 81 -9.44 12.08 -1.80
N LEU A 82 -9.34 13.40 -1.63
CA LEU A 82 -8.27 14.02 -0.84
C LEU A 82 -8.36 13.60 0.64
N VAL A 83 -9.55 13.61 1.25
CA VAL A 83 -9.74 13.12 2.62
C VAL A 83 -9.31 11.66 2.76
N MET A 84 -9.62 10.83 1.76
CA MET A 84 -9.19 9.43 1.73
C MET A 84 -7.67 9.29 1.64
N ALA A 85 -7.02 10.04 0.75
CA ALA A 85 -5.56 10.04 0.64
C ALA A 85 -4.90 10.52 1.94
N ILE A 86 -5.40 11.61 2.55
CA ILE A 86 -4.92 12.12 3.84
C ILE A 86 -5.02 11.04 4.93
N ALA A 87 -6.14 10.33 5.02
CA ALA A 87 -6.31 9.28 6.01
C ALA A 87 -5.26 8.16 5.84
N GLY A 88 -5.03 7.70 4.61
CA GLY A 88 -3.99 6.70 4.31
C GLY A 88 -2.58 7.18 4.60
N SER A 89 -2.23 8.39 4.16
CA SER A 89 -0.92 9.01 4.43
C SER A 89 -0.67 9.20 5.92
N SER A 90 -1.67 9.67 6.65
CA SER A 90 -1.57 9.90 8.10
C SER A 90 -1.32 8.60 8.85
N SER A 91 -1.84 7.45 8.37
CA SER A 91 -1.59 6.15 8.98
C SER A 91 -0.10 5.77 8.98
N PHE A 92 0.57 5.90 7.82
CA PHE A 92 2.02 5.67 7.71
C PHE A 92 2.82 6.70 8.52
N ILE A 93 2.49 7.99 8.40
CA ILE A 93 3.20 9.07 9.10
C ILE A 93 3.13 8.87 10.61
N ALA A 94 1.94 8.54 11.14
CA ALA A 94 1.76 8.34 12.57
C ALA A 94 2.56 7.12 13.08
N ARG A 95 2.59 6.01 12.32
CA ARG A 95 3.42 4.83 12.65
C ARG A 95 4.90 5.16 12.69
N ALA A 96 5.38 5.88 11.68
CA ALA A 96 6.77 6.33 11.64
C ALA A 96 7.11 7.30 12.78
N CYS A 97 6.21 8.23 13.12
CA CYS A 97 6.37 9.13 14.27
C CYS A 97 6.49 8.37 15.58
N GLU A 98 5.58 7.43 15.84
CA GLU A 98 5.56 6.66 17.07
C GLU A 98 6.84 5.84 17.25
N LEU A 99 7.25 5.10 16.22
CA LEU A 99 8.47 4.29 16.27
C LEU A 99 9.71 5.17 16.45
N ASN A 100 9.77 6.32 15.78
CA ASN A 100 10.87 7.27 15.94
C ASN A 100 10.95 7.86 17.36
N GLU A 101 9.81 8.22 17.96
CA GLU A 101 9.78 8.71 19.35
C GLU A 101 10.21 7.63 20.34
N THR A 102 9.85 6.36 20.11
CA THR A 102 10.30 5.23 20.94
C THR A 102 11.82 5.07 20.85
N ILE A 103 12.38 4.99 19.65
CA ILE A 103 13.84 4.86 19.45
C ILE A 103 14.60 6.04 20.07
N ILE A 104 14.10 7.27 19.89
CA ILE A 104 14.73 8.48 20.46
C ILE A 104 14.75 8.43 22.00
N LYS A 105 13.71 7.88 22.63
CA LYS A 105 13.65 7.72 24.10
C LYS A 105 14.62 6.64 24.60
N GLU A 106 14.75 5.54 23.88
CA GLU A 106 15.60 4.40 24.27
C GLU A 106 17.08 4.65 24.03
N HIS A 107 17.41 5.30 22.90
CA HIS A 107 18.78 5.54 22.48
C HIS A 107 19.12 7.01 22.72
N THR A 108 18.98 7.87 21.71
CA THR A 108 18.99 9.34 21.82
C THR A 108 18.48 9.96 20.51
N TYR A 109 18.27 11.28 20.50
CA TYR A 109 18.01 12.08 19.28
C TYR A 109 19.14 12.01 18.24
N PHE A 110 20.36 11.70 18.68
CA PHE A 110 21.57 11.65 17.84
C PHE A 110 22.01 10.21 17.54
N ALA A 111 21.12 9.23 17.74
CA ALA A 111 21.40 7.85 17.38
C ALA A 111 21.71 7.77 15.88
N ALA A 112 22.93 7.33 15.56
CA ALA A 112 23.42 7.28 14.19
C ALA A 112 22.65 6.24 13.37
N LEU A 113 22.25 6.63 12.17
CA LEU A 113 21.74 5.71 11.16
C LEU A 113 22.96 5.00 10.57
N ASN A 114 22.99 3.67 10.59
CA ASN A 114 24.03 2.94 9.86
C ASN A 114 23.85 3.22 8.36
N SER A 115 24.64 4.14 7.81
CA SER A 115 24.44 4.77 6.50
C SER A 115 24.66 3.82 5.33
N ASP A 116 25.33 2.69 5.58
CA ASP A 116 25.66 1.67 4.58
C ASP A 116 24.59 0.58 4.49
N ALA A 117 23.70 0.48 5.50
CA ALA A 117 22.62 -0.52 5.57
C ALA A 117 21.22 0.04 5.24
N ASN A 118 21.08 1.37 5.22
CA ASN A 118 19.80 2.04 5.08
C ASN A 118 19.72 2.84 3.77
N SER A 119 18.77 2.45 2.93
CA SER A 119 18.33 3.26 1.80
C SER A 119 17.64 4.53 2.33
N THR A 120 18.01 5.69 1.77
CA THR A 120 17.54 7.02 2.18
C THR A 120 17.20 7.88 0.96
N ILE A 121 16.93 7.20 -0.15
CA ILE A 121 16.80 7.76 -1.49
C ILE A 121 15.56 8.64 -1.60
N PHE A 122 14.43 8.28 -1.00
CA PHE A 122 13.20 9.07 -1.11
C PHE A 122 13.24 10.33 -0.24
N ILE A 123 13.82 10.26 0.96
CA ILE A 123 14.13 11.39 1.85
C ILE A 123 15.09 12.31 1.12
N ASN A 124 16.15 11.80 0.49
CA ASN A 124 17.07 12.62 -0.28
C ASN A 124 16.36 13.29 -1.47
N LEU A 125 15.56 12.53 -2.22
CA LEU A 125 14.78 13.04 -3.35
C LEU A 125 13.85 14.20 -2.96
N LEU A 126 13.19 14.08 -1.80
CA LEU A 126 12.13 15.01 -1.41
C LEU A 126 12.62 16.13 -0.48
N CYS A 127 13.50 15.80 0.46
CA CYS A 127 14.00 16.70 1.49
C CYS A 127 15.39 17.29 1.15
N GLY A 128 16.06 16.76 0.13
CA GLY A 128 17.33 17.30 -0.39
C GLY A 128 18.55 17.03 0.48
N TYR A 129 18.46 16.11 1.45
CA TYR A 129 19.56 15.71 2.33
C TYR A 129 19.55 14.19 2.59
N LYS A 130 20.72 13.63 2.88
CA LYS A 130 20.87 12.27 3.42
C LYS A 130 20.74 12.33 4.95
N PRO A 131 19.77 11.63 5.58
CA PRO A 131 19.66 11.62 7.03
C PRO A 131 20.81 10.81 7.64
N GLU A 132 21.36 11.28 8.75
CA GLU A 132 22.44 10.60 9.47
C GLU A 132 22.02 10.19 10.89
N THR A 133 20.94 10.79 11.41
CA THR A 133 20.44 10.53 12.77
C THR A 133 18.93 10.31 12.81
N THR A 134 18.44 9.71 13.89
CA THR A 134 17.00 9.65 14.20
C THR A 134 16.36 11.05 14.30
N GLY A 135 17.13 12.06 14.71
CA GLY A 135 16.75 13.46 14.66
C GLY A 135 16.50 13.98 13.24
N ASP A 136 17.23 13.51 12.24
CA ASP A 136 17.01 13.89 10.84
C ASP A 136 15.76 13.25 10.23
N LEU A 137 15.44 12.02 10.65
CA LEU A 137 14.15 11.39 10.35
C LEU A 137 13.00 12.16 10.97
N LYS A 138 13.15 12.63 12.22
CA LYS A 138 12.17 13.50 12.89
C LYS A 138 11.92 14.80 12.13
N LYS A 139 12.96 15.41 11.53
CA LYS A 139 12.81 16.61 10.69
C LYS A 139 11.95 16.34 9.45
N ALA A 140 12.16 15.22 8.76
CA ALA A 140 11.35 14.82 7.60
C ALA A 140 9.89 14.51 8.00
N LEU A 141 9.68 13.83 9.12
CA LEU A 141 8.33 13.57 9.66
C LEU A 141 7.60 14.86 10.07
N ARG A 142 8.31 15.86 10.60
CA ARG A 142 7.72 17.17 10.89
C ARG A 142 7.20 17.83 9.62
N TYR A 143 7.99 17.83 8.55
CA TYR A 143 7.57 18.32 7.24
C TYR A 143 6.32 17.57 6.75
N ALA A 144 6.30 16.24 6.83
CA ALA A 144 5.13 15.45 6.42
C ALA A 144 3.85 15.85 7.21
N ASN A 145 3.96 16.02 8.53
CA ASN A 145 2.85 16.47 9.38
C ASN A 145 2.36 17.88 9.01
N GLU A 146 3.26 18.84 8.79
CA GLU A 146 2.91 20.20 8.37
C GLU A 146 2.13 20.19 7.04
N GLN A 147 2.57 19.38 6.08
CA GLN A 147 1.89 19.24 4.79
C GLN A 147 0.53 18.54 4.93
N ILE A 148 0.38 17.53 5.78
CA ILE A 148 -0.93 16.92 6.06
C ILE A 148 -1.92 17.93 6.65
N VAL A 149 -1.46 18.76 7.59
CA VAL A 149 -2.29 19.84 8.18
C VAL A 149 -2.73 20.83 7.10
N HIS A 150 -1.84 21.20 6.17
CA HIS A 150 -2.21 22.01 5.03
C HIS A 150 -3.29 21.33 4.17
N LEU A 151 -3.09 20.06 3.81
CA LEU A 151 -3.99 19.32 2.92
C LEU A 151 -5.40 19.17 3.53
N ILE A 152 -5.52 18.84 4.82
CA ILE A 152 -6.82 18.73 5.47
C ILE A 152 -7.51 20.09 5.55
N SER A 153 -6.76 21.18 5.78
CA SER A 153 -7.33 22.53 5.80
C SER A 153 -7.99 22.89 4.46
N ALA A 154 -7.42 22.44 3.33
CA ALA A 154 -7.98 22.67 1.99
C ALA A 154 -9.32 21.94 1.75
N THR A 155 -9.69 20.98 2.60
CA THR A 155 -11.00 20.28 2.52
C THR A 155 -12.12 21.06 3.21
N HIS A 156 -11.80 22.09 4.00
CA HIS A 156 -12.78 22.92 4.67
C HIS A 156 -13.73 23.60 3.68
N MET A 157 -14.95 23.90 4.12
CA MET A 157 -15.92 24.66 3.33
C MET A 157 -15.30 26.00 2.86
N GLY A 158 -15.47 26.33 1.57
CA GLY A 158 -15.05 27.62 1.01
C GLY A 158 -13.56 27.74 0.67
N GLN A 159 -12.81 26.63 0.64
CA GLN A 159 -11.38 26.61 0.30
C GLN A 159 -11.15 26.36 -1.20
N GLU A 160 -10.91 25.12 -1.61
CA GLU A 160 -10.56 24.76 -2.98
C GLU A 160 -11.80 24.43 -3.82
N PRO A 161 -12.10 25.16 -4.92
CA PRO A 161 -13.21 24.83 -5.83
C PRO A 161 -12.78 24.04 -7.08
N SER A 162 -11.48 23.85 -7.32
CA SER A 162 -10.92 23.23 -8.53
C SER A 162 -10.67 21.74 -8.32
N ASP A 163 -11.23 20.90 -9.19
CA ASP A 163 -10.94 19.47 -9.17
C ASP A 163 -9.49 19.20 -9.57
N PHE A 164 -8.92 19.97 -10.50
CA PHE A 164 -7.49 19.90 -10.82
C PHE A 164 -6.62 20.08 -9.57
N ASP A 165 -6.85 21.13 -8.80
CA ASP A 165 -6.03 21.43 -7.62
C ASP A 165 -6.26 20.44 -6.47
N PHE A 166 -7.46 19.87 -6.35
CA PHE A 166 -7.67 18.73 -5.47
C PHE A 166 -6.87 17.51 -5.92
N ASN A 167 -6.79 17.21 -7.22
CA ASN A 167 -5.98 16.08 -7.71
C ASN A 167 -4.48 16.28 -7.49
N SER A 168 -3.97 17.50 -7.68
CA SER A 168 -2.58 17.85 -7.32
C SER A 168 -2.33 17.65 -5.81
N LYS A 169 -3.28 18.06 -4.96
CA LYS A 169 -3.25 17.81 -3.51
C LYS A 169 -3.32 16.32 -3.15
N ILE A 170 -4.10 15.52 -3.88
CA ILE A 170 -4.20 14.06 -3.71
C ILE A 170 -2.84 13.39 -4.01
N PHE A 171 -2.18 13.80 -5.10
CA PHE A 171 -0.83 13.37 -5.41
C PHE A 171 0.18 13.77 -4.32
N HIS A 172 0.03 14.98 -3.77
CA HIS A 172 0.85 15.44 -2.65
C HIS A 172 0.70 14.57 -1.42
N ALA A 173 -0.52 14.23 -1.02
CA ALA A 173 -0.76 13.30 0.08
C ALA A 173 -0.04 11.96 -0.16
N GLY A 174 -0.20 11.37 -1.34
CA GLY A 174 0.44 10.08 -1.65
C GLY A 174 1.97 10.11 -1.65
N MET A 175 2.57 11.21 -2.10
CA MET A 175 4.02 11.42 -2.01
C MET A 175 4.50 11.42 -0.55
N LEU A 176 3.72 12.01 0.37
CA LEU A 176 4.03 11.97 1.81
C LEU A 176 3.89 10.56 2.39
N SER A 177 2.99 9.73 1.85
CA SER A 177 2.91 8.31 2.24
C SER A 177 4.21 7.57 1.91
N LEU A 178 4.75 7.76 0.70
CA LEU A 178 6.01 7.14 0.28
C LEU A 178 7.19 7.59 1.17
N LEU A 179 7.25 8.88 1.51
CA LEU A 179 8.23 9.41 2.47
C LEU A 179 8.12 8.72 3.83
N ALA A 180 6.89 8.59 4.36
CA ALA A 180 6.66 7.95 5.64
C ALA A 180 6.98 6.44 5.63
N MET A 181 6.75 5.77 4.49
CA MET A 181 7.10 4.36 4.32
C MET A 181 8.62 4.15 4.41
N GLU A 182 9.43 4.94 3.70
CA GLU A 182 10.90 4.83 3.80
C GLU A 182 11.37 5.08 5.23
N ILE A 183 10.89 6.15 5.86
CA ILE A 183 11.26 6.47 7.25
C ILE A 183 10.88 5.31 8.17
N TYR A 184 9.68 4.73 8.02
CA TYR A 184 9.25 3.59 8.82
C TYR A 184 10.13 2.36 8.60
N GLU A 185 10.49 2.02 7.37
CA GLU A 185 11.37 0.89 7.07
C GLU A 185 12.78 1.08 7.66
N ILE A 186 13.35 2.29 7.59
CA ILE A 186 14.62 2.63 8.25
C ILE A 186 14.51 2.41 9.77
N LEU A 187 13.45 2.92 10.39
CA LEU A 187 13.24 2.82 11.84
C LEU A 187 13.06 1.37 12.29
N LYS A 188 12.35 0.54 11.51
CA LYS A 188 12.29 -0.91 11.78
C LYS A 188 13.68 -1.51 11.83
N LYS A 189 14.57 -1.19 10.87
CA LYS A 189 15.94 -1.73 10.88
C LYS A 189 16.69 -1.38 12.16
N ILE A 190 16.57 -0.14 12.63
CA ILE A 190 17.27 0.37 13.82
C ILE A 190 16.76 -0.28 15.09
N SER A 191 15.45 -0.47 15.22
CA SER A 191 14.85 -1.16 16.37
C SER A 191 15.22 -2.66 16.46
N GLY A 192 16.11 -3.17 15.59
CA GLY A 192 16.37 -4.60 15.47
C GLY A 192 15.20 -5.37 14.86
N LYS A 193 14.22 -4.67 14.25
CA LYS A 193 13.08 -5.27 13.55
C LYS A 193 13.40 -5.64 12.09
N ASN A 194 14.67 -5.91 11.79
CA ASN A 194 15.11 -6.41 10.50
C ASN A 194 15.88 -7.72 10.68
N GLU A 195 15.22 -8.82 10.43
CA GLU A 195 15.12 -9.37 9.07
C GLU A 195 13.61 -9.52 8.83
N GLY A 196 13.11 -10.38 7.94
CA GLY A 196 11.75 -10.86 8.19
C GLY A 196 11.66 -11.27 9.67
N VAL A 197 10.46 -11.29 10.25
CA VAL A 197 10.18 -12.53 10.98
C VAL A 197 10.61 -13.60 9.99
N ASP A 198 11.74 -14.25 10.26
CA ASP A 198 12.40 -15.20 9.37
C ASP A 198 11.28 -15.88 8.62
N THR A 199 11.00 -15.64 7.33
CA THR A 199 9.77 -16.26 6.76
C THR A 199 9.97 -17.77 6.61
N ASN A 200 11.14 -18.29 7.03
CA ASN A 200 11.35 -19.69 7.33
C ASN A 200 10.86 -20.09 8.74
N LYS A 201 10.52 -19.13 9.62
CA LYS A 201 10.04 -19.23 11.01
C LYS A 201 9.08 -18.11 11.47
N SER A 202 8.41 -17.42 10.56
CA SER A 202 7.18 -16.73 10.88
C SER A 202 6.16 -17.83 10.82
N ASP A 203 5.80 -18.33 11.99
CA ASP A 203 4.56 -19.04 12.19
C ASP A 203 3.37 -18.06 11.96
N THR A 204 3.36 -17.37 10.81
CA THR A 204 2.15 -17.04 10.04
C THR A 204 1.47 -18.32 9.52
N GLU A 205 1.82 -19.47 10.10
CA GLU A 205 1.04 -20.68 10.10
C GLU A 205 -0.32 -20.39 10.75
N SER A 206 -1.36 -20.43 9.91
CA SER A 206 -2.66 -20.98 10.33
C SER A 206 -2.53 -22.50 10.54
N GLY A 207 -1.49 -22.91 11.26
CA GLY A 207 -1.34 -24.24 11.83
C GLY A 207 -2.27 -24.36 13.02
N ALA A 208 -2.83 -25.55 13.22
CA ALA A 208 -3.67 -25.81 14.37
C ALA A 208 -2.87 -25.53 15.66
N ALA A 209 -3.34 -24.61 16.50
CA ALA A 209 -2.65 -24.26 17.74
C ALA A 209 -2.44 -25.52 18.61
N ASP A 210 -1.26 -25.63 19.25
CA ASP A 210 -1.05 -26.71 20.22
C ASP A 210 -2.03 -26.52 21.38
N LYS A 211 -2.95 -27.48 21.53
CA LYS A 211 -4.01 -27.45 22.55
C LYS A 211 -3.46 -27.38 23.98
N ASN A 212 -2.17 -27.66 24.18
CA ASN A 212 -1.52 -27.62 25.49
C ASN A 212 -0.85 -26.27 25.82
N LYS A 213 -0.77 -25.34 24.87
CA LYS A 213 -0.16 -24.02 25.05
C LYS A 213 -1.21 -22.91 25.10
N GLY A 214 -0.90 -21.81 25.78
CA GLY A 214 -1.67 -20.58 25.66
C GLY A 214 -1.55 -20.00 24.25
N VAL A 215 -2.57 -19.28 23.80
CA VAL A 215 -2.59 -18.64 22.47
C VAL A 215 -2.83 -17.14 22.63
N VAL A 216 -1.85 -16.34 22.21
CA VAL A 216 -1.96 -14.88 22.12
C VAL A 216 -2.22 -14.53 20.66
N LEU A 217 -3.31 -13.82 20.38
CA LEU A 217 -3.60 -13.33 19.04
C LEU A 217 -3.36 -11.82 18.98
N ILE A 218 -2.40 -11.40 18.18
CA ILE A 218 -2.06 -10.00 17.93
C ILE A 218 -2.64 -9.58 16.57
N ILE A 219 -3.35 -8.47 16.53
CA ILE A 219 -4.03 -8.00 15.32
C ILE A 219 -3.69 -6.53 15.05
N GLY A 220 -3.15 -6.27 13.86
CA GLY A 220 -2.77 -4.95 13.36
C GLY A 220 -1.39 -4.95 12.71
N GLU A 221 -1.12 -3.95 11.87
CA GLU A 221 0.18 -3.75 11.22
C GLU A 221 1.29 -3.29 12.16
N HIS A 222 0.90 -2.67 13.28
CA HIS A 222 1.83 -2.25 14.32
C HIS A 222 1.20 -2.43 15.69
N VAL A 223 1.95 -3.07 16.58
CA VAL A 223 1.66 -3.15 18.01
C VAL A 223 2.85 -2.56 18.76
N PRO A 224 2.66 -1.48 19.53
CA PRO A 224 3.73 -0.89 20.30
C PRO A 224 4.35 -1.89 21.29
N ASN A 225 5.68 -1.97 21.31
CA ASN A 225 6.48 -2.82 22.22
C ASN A 225 6.23 -4.34 22.08
N ILE A 226 5.87 -4.82 20.88
CA ILE A 226 5.68 -6.26 20.60
C ILE A 226 6.92 -7.11 20.89
N ASP A 227 8.10 -6.52 20.81
CA ASP A 227 9.41 -7.12 21.14
C ASP A 227 9.55 -7.50 22.62
N LYS A 228 8.72 -6.94 23.51
CA LYS A 228 8.65 -7.35 24.91
C LYS A 228 7.82 -8.63 25.12
N PHE A 229 7.22 -9.16 24.06
CA PHE A 229 6.43 -10.38 24.08
C PHE A 229 7.31 -11.55 23.64
N ASP A 230 8.14 -12.08 24.55
CA ASP A 230 8.91 -13.29 24.25
C ASP A 230 7.97 -14.50 24.22
N SER A 231 7.96 -15.22 23.10
CA SER A 231 7.35 -16.55 23.04
C SER A 231 8.08 -17.48 24.02
N ASP A 232 7.38 -17.94 25.05
CA ASP A 232 7.89 -18.90 26.01
C ASP A 232 7.42 -20.30 25.61
N THR A 233 8.03 -21.36 26.15
CA THR A 233 7.60 -22.75 25.94
C THR A 233 6.12 -23.01 26.31
N ALA A 234 5.49 -22.09 27.05
CA ALA A 234 4.15 -22.19 27.58
C ALA A 234 3.03 -21.54 26.73
N PHE A 235 3.35 -20.67 25.75
CA PHE A 235 2.33 -20.04 24.88
C PHE A 235 2.87 -19.64 23.51
N GLU A 236 1.98 -19.57 22.52
CA GLU A 236 2.27 -19.19 21.13
C GLU A 236 1.66 -17.83 20.81
N ILE A 237 2.34 -17.04 19.98
CA ILE A 237 1.89 -15.73 19.50
C ILE A 237 1.57 -15.86 18.01
N PHE A 238 0.38 -15.45 17.62
CA PHE A 238 -0.02 -15.35 16.22
C PHE A 238 -0.26 -13.89 15.86
N GLU A 239 0.41 -13.40 14.83
CA GLU A 239 0.27 -12.05 14.33
C GLU A 239 -0.55 -12.03 13.03
N ILE A 240 -1.59 -11.20 13.01
CA ILE A 240 -2.41 -10.99 11.82
C ILE A 240 -2.42 -9.50 11.48
N ASN A 241 -1.77 -9.14 10.37
CA ASN A 241 -1.68 -7.75 9.91
C ASN A 241 -3.03 -7.18 9.47
N THR A 242 -3.93 -8.01 8.94
CA THR A 242 -5.27 -7.57 8.50
C THR A 242 -6.38 -8.53 8.93
N GLY A 243 -7.51 -7.98 9.39
CA GLY A 243 -8.64 -8.80 9.84
C GLY A 243 -9.38 -9.60 8.74
N ASN A 244 -8.83 -9.69 7.53
CA ASN A 244 -9.41 -10.37 6.38
C ASN A 244 -8.79 -11.76 6.10
N ALA A 245 -7.92 -12.28 6.99
CA ALA A 245 -7.40 -13.64 6.86
C ALA A 245 -8.54 -14.69 6.84
N SER A 246 -8.38 -15.72 6.03
CA SER A 246 -9.34 -16.82 5.86
C SER A 246 -9.65 -17.55 7.17
N ASP A 247 -8.69 -17.64 8.10
CA ASP A 247 -8.83 -18.32 9.39
C ASP A 247 -9.06 -17.37 10.60
N PHE A 248 -9.22 -16.07 10.33
CA PHE A 248 -9.22 -15.00 11.33
C PHE A 248 -10.13 -15.25 12.56
N TYR A 249 -11.36 -15.71 12.31
CA TYR A 249 -12.35 -15.91 13.38
C TYR A 249 -12.13 -17.18 14.19
N ASN A 250 -11.59 -18.23 13.56
CA ASN A 250 -11.23 -19.45 14.27
C ASN A 250 -10.08 -19.14 15.21
N LYS A 251 -9.08 -18.39 14.73
CA LYS A 251 -7.96 -17.95 15.55
C LYS A 251 -8.38 -17.13 16.77
N ILE A 252 -9.37 -16.24 16.61
CA ILE A 252 -9.97 -15.55 17.77
C ILE A 252 -10.53 -16.58 18.74
N ASN A 253 -11.34 -17.54 18.30
CA ASN A 253 -11.93 -18.53 19.21
C ASN A 253 -10.89 -19.47 19.85
N GLU A 254 -9.73 -19.66 19.22
CA GLU A 254 -8.61 -20.42 19.76
C GLU A 254 -7.81 -19.63 20.81
N SER A 255 -7.75 -18.30 20.69
CA SER A 255 -6.99 -17.42 21.58
C SER A 255 -7.44 -17.43 23.05
N ASN A 256 -6.46 -17.23 23.94
CA ASN A 256 -6.65 -16.92 25.36
C ASN A 256 -6.80 -15.41 25.58
N VAL A 257 -6.15 -14.61 24.75
CA VAL A 257 -6.19 -13.15 24.78
C VAL A 257 -5.98 -12.60 23.39
N VAL A 258 -6.72 -11.54 23.06
CA VAL A 258 -6.56 -10.79 21.81
C VAL A 258 -5.93 -9.44 22.13
N VAL A 259 -4.82 -9.12 21.48
CA VAL A 259 -4.17 -7.80 21.53
C VAL A 259 -4.46 -7.09 20.21
N ILE A 260 -5.05 -5.90 20.28
CA ILE A 260 -5.28 -5.07 19.10
C ILE A 260 -4.30 -3.91 19.08
N GLY A 261 -3.62 -3.76 17.95
CA GLY A 261 -2.81 -2.60 17.62
C GLY A 261 -3.54 -1.73 16.60
N GLU A 262 -2.79 -1.33 15.58
CA GLU A 262 -3.18 -0.29 14.63
C GLU A 262 -3.03 -0.76 13.19
N GLY A 263 -3.75 -0.10 12.28
CA GLY A 263 -3.72 -0.45 10.85
C GLY A 263 -4.57 -1.69 10.59
N ASN A 264 -5.64 -1.51 9.80
CA ASN A 264 -6.41 -2.60 9.20
C ASN A 264 -7.02 -3.63 10.18
N VAL A 265 -7.25 -3.19 11.43
CA VAL A 265 -7.96 -3.93 12.48
C VAL A 265 -9.47 -3.80 12.29
N ARG A 266 -10.19 -4.92 12.24
CA ARG A 266 -11.65 -4.91 12.12
C ARG A 266 -12.34 -4.45 13.40
N THR A 267 -13.32 -3.57 13.27
CA THR A 267 -14.03 -3.00 14.42
C THR A 267 -15.00 -3.97 15.10
N ASP A 268 -15.37 -5.08 14.45
CA ASP A 268 -16.27 -6.11 15.01
C ASP A 268 -15.54 -7.20 15.82
N ILE A 269 -14.20 -7.18 15.87
CA ILE A 269 -13.37 -8.11 16.67
C ILE A 269 -13.77 -8.05 18.13
N ILE A 270 -13.94 -6.83 18.66
CA ILE A 270 -14.23 -6.61 20.06
C ILE A 270 -15.56 -7.24 20.44
N GLU A 271 -16.60 -7.04 19.64
CA GLU A 271 -17.91 -7.65 19.86
C GLU A 271 -17.81 -9.19 19.82
N LYS A 272 -17.00 -9.73 18.91
CA LYS A 272 -16.83 -11.17 18.73
C LYS A 272 -16.04 -11.81 19.87
N ALA A 273 -14.90 -11.25 20.25
CA ALA A 273 -14.08 -11.73 21.35
C ALA A 273 -14.86 -11.65 22.68
N LYS A 274 -15.61 -10.56 22.91
CA LYS A 274 -16.53 -10.43 24.05
C LYS A 274 -17.57 -11.55 24.11
N LYS A 275 -18.19 -11.91 22.98
CA LYS A 275 -19.16 -13.03 22.91
C LYS A 275 -18.52 -14.38 23.25
N SER A 276 -17.26 -14.58 22.88
CA SER A 276 -16.51 -15.80 23.20
C SER A 276 -15.86 -15.76 24.60
N SER A 277 -16.16 -14.75 25.43
CA SER A 277 -15.54 -14.52 26.74
C SER A 277 -14.01 -14.40 26.71
N ILE A 278 -13.47 -13.86 25.60
CA ILE A 278 -12.03 -13.69 25.40
C ILE A 278 -11.66 -12.24 25.71
N PRO A 279 -10.68 -11.99 26.60
CA PRO A 279 -10.22 -10.65 26.91
C PRO A 279 -9.57 -9.99 25.70
N VAL A 280 -9.94 -8.72 25.46
CA VAL A 280 -9.32 -7.87 24.42
C VAL A 280 -8.50 -6.77 25.06
N ILE A 281 -7.24 -6.62 24.66
CA ILE A 281 -6.36 -5.57 25.16
C ILE A 281 -5.97 -4.66 24.00
N ALA A 282 -6.32 -3.38 24.09
CA ALA A 282 -5.84 -2.37 23.15
C ALA A 282 -4.44 -1.90 23.57
N ALA A 283 -3.51 -1.91 22.61
CA ALA A 283 -2.11 -1.51 22.80
C ALA A 283 -1.82 -0.07 22.32
N SER A 284 -2.78 0.57 21.65
CA SER A 284 -2.59 1.88 21.03
C SER A 284 -3.74 2.85 21.32
N ASP A 285 -3.41 4.13 21.47
CA ASP A 285 -4.37 5.22 21.60
C ASP A 285 -5.06 5.62 20.28
N ARG A 286 -4.54 5.15 19.14
CA ARG A 286 -5.20 5.26 17.83
C ARG A 286 -6.37 4.28 17.68
N ASN A 287 -6.36 3.18 18.42
CA ASN A 287 -7.41 2.16 18.41
C ASN A 287 -7.80 1.70 19.83
N LEU A 288 -8.48 2.58 20.56
CA LEU A 288 -8.92 2.31 21.94
C LEU A 288 -10.13 1.38 22.05
N ALA A 289 -10.85 1.14 20.95
CA ALA A 289 -12.00 0.23 20.92
C ALA A 289 -13.14 0.55 21.93
N GLY A 290 -13.16 1.74 22.53
CA GLY A 290 -14.05 2.10 23.64
C GLY A 290 -13.77 1.33 24.94
N LEU A 291 -12.58 0.72 25.07
CA LEU A 291 -12.15 0.01 26.27
C LEU A 291 -11.66 1.00 27.35
N ALA A 292 -11.84 0.62 28.62
CA ALA A 292 -11.39 1.44 29.74
C ALA A 292 -9.86 1.48 29.81
N ASP A 293 -9.30 2.68 30.01
CA ASP A 293 -7.87 2.85 30.28
C ASP A 293 -7.54 2.38 31.70
N LEU A 294 -6.77 1.31 31.80
CA LEU A 294 -6.32 0.74 33.07
C LEU A 294 -4.81 0.91 33.28
N SER A 295 -4.17 1.80 32.53
CA SER A 295 -2.72 2.03 32.57
C SER A 295 -2.21 2.43 33.96
N CYS A 296 -3.07 2.97 34.84
CA CYS A 296 -2.75 3.34 36.22
C CYS A 296 -2.82 2.18 37.23
N LEU A 297 -3.37 1.02 36.85
CA LEU A 297 -3.45 -0.16 37.71
C LEU A 297 -2.19 -1.02 37.57
N SER A 298 -1.91 -1.86 38.57
CA SER A 298 -0.87 -2.88 38.46
C SER A 298 -1.31 -4.02 37.55
N ALA A 299 -0.35 -4.70 36.89
CA ALA A 299 -0.62 -5.84 36.01
C ALA A 299 -1.49 -6.90 36.70
N ASP A 300 -1.19 -7.25 37.95
CA ASP A 300 -1.98 -8.19 38.76
C ASP A 300 -3.45 -7.81 38.91
N LYS A 301 -3.73 -6.52 39.12
CA LYS A 301 -5.11 -6.03 39.29
C LYS A 301 -5.86 -6.11 37.97
N ILE A 302 -5.19 -5.73 36.87
CA ILE A 302 -5.78 -5.80 35.52
C ILE A 302 -6.09 -7.26 35.17
N PHE A 303 -5.11 -8.15 35.34
CA PHE A 303 -5.27 -9.59 35.11
C PHE A 303 -6.44 -10.17 35.92
N LYS A 304 -6.52 -9.87 37.23
CA LYS A 304 -7.62 -10.33 38.08
C LYS A 304 -8.99 -9.88 37.57
N LYS A 305 -9.10 -8.64 37.08
CA LYS A 305 -10.35 -8.11 36.52
C LYS A 305 -10.73 -8.77 35.19
N LEU A 306 -9.74 -9.08 34.34
CA LEU A 306 -9.95 -9.76 33.06
C LEU A 306 -10.39 -11.21 33.28
N ILE A 307 -9.68 -11.96 34.12
CA ILE A 307 -9.95 -13.38 34.34
C ILE A 307 -11.24 -13.61 35.16
N SER A 308 -11.58 -12.69 36.08
CA SER A 308 -12.85 -12.73 36.82
C SER A 308 -14.07 -12.33 35.97
N LYS A 309 -13.83 -11.90 34.71
CA LYS A 309 -14.85 -11.38 33.79
C LYS A 309 -15.56 -10.13 34.33
N GLU A 310 -14.95 -9.39 35.27
CA GLU A 310 -15.43 -8.07 35.71
C GLU A 310 -15.36 -7.08 34.55
N ILE A 311 -14.31 -7.18 33.74
CA ILE A 311 -14.14 -6.44 32.50
C ILE A 311 -13.87 -7.42 31.36
N SER A 312 -14.38 -7.08 30.17
CA SER A 312 -14.16 -7.89 28.97
C SER A 312 -12.91 -7.48 28.17
N GLY A 313 -12.21 -6.44 28.62
CA GLY A 313 -11.06 -5.86 27.93
C GLY A 313 -10.66 -4.51 28.50
N CYS A 314 -9.48 -4.03 28.13
CA CYS A 314 -8.92 -2.76 28.59
C CYS A 314 -7.93 -2.18 27.58
N TYR A 315 -7.60 -0.90 27.76
CA TYR A 315 -6.45 -0.26 27.12
C TYR A 315 -5.28 -0.21 28.11
N ILE A 316 -4.08 -0.53 27.61
CA ILE A 316 -2.82 -0.45 28.36
C ILE A 316 -1.80 0.28 27.50
N LYS A 317 -1.36 1.46 27.96
CA LYS A 317 -0.37 2.29 27.27
C LYS A 317 1.07 1.81 27.43
N ASP A 318 1.39 1.30 28.61
CA ASP A 318 2.75 0.92 28.98
C ASP A 318 3.08 -0.48 28.42
N GLY A 319 4.13 -0.57 27.60
CA GLY A 319 4.49 -1.80 26.87
C GLY A 319 4.92 -2.95 27.79
N GLU A 320 5.62 -2.66 28.88
CA GLU A 320 6.04 -3.70 29.84
C GLU A 320 4.85 -4.28 30.58
N LYS A 321 3.99 -3.39 31.11
CA LYS A 321 2.73 -3.80 31.74
C LYS A 321 1.82 -4.56 30.78
N LEU A 322 1.77 -4.14 29.52
CA LEU A 322 1.01 -4.84 28.49
C LEU A 322 1.53 -6.26 28.31
N ALA A 323 2.84 -6.44 28.12
CA ALA A 323 3.47 -7.74 27.97
C ALA A 323 3.21 -8.64 29.20
N ASP A 324 3.35 -8.10 30.42
CA ASP A 324 3.07 -8.82 31.66
C ASP A 324 1.61 -9.31 31.72
N VAL A 325 0.64 -8.43 31.48
CA VAL A 325 -0.79 -8.78 31.53
C VAL A 325 -1.12 -9.82 30.46
N VAL A 326 -0.56 -9.69 29.26
CA VAL A 326 -0.76 -10.65 28.16
C VAL A 326 -0.17 -12.01 28.52
N LYS A 327 1.05 -12.06 29.06
CA LYS A 327 1.68 -13.30 29.55
C LYS A 327 0.83 -13.97 30.63
N MET A 328 0.33 -13.20 31.61
CA MET A 328 -0.56 -13.72 32.65
C MET A 328 -1.88 -14.27 32.07
N CYS A 329 -2.48 -13.60 31.09
CA CYS A 329 -3.70 -14.06 30.42
C CYS A 329 -3.46 -15.33 29.60
N ALA A 330 -2.34 -15.41 28.88
CA ALA A 330 -1.97 -16.56 28.06
C ALA A 330 -1.77 -17.83 28.90
N LEU A 331 -1.17 -17.68 30.09
CA LEU A 331 -0.96 -18.78 31.06
C LEU A 331 -2.24 -19.16 31.83
N GLY A 332 -3.30 -18.35 31.75
CA GLY A 332 -4.59 -18.63 32.37
C GLY A 332 -5.31 -19.81 31.71
N LYS A 333 -5.83 -20.75 32.50
CA LYS A 333 -6.61 -21.89 31.98
C LYS A 333 -7.88 -21.40 31.28
N LYS A 334 -8.09 -21.88 30.05
CA LYS A 334 -9.32 -21.66 29.28
C LYS A 334 -10.46 -22.51 29.85
N GLU A 335 -11.57 -21.89 30.26
CA GLU A 335 -12.83 -22.62 30.44
C GLU A 335 -13.36 -22.97 29.04
N THR A 336 -13.40 -24.26 28.72
CA THR A 336 -13.89 -24.73 27.42
C THR A 336 -15.41 -24.81 27.45
N ASP A 337 -16.08 -23.90 26.75
CA ASP A 337 -17.48 -24.10 26.37
C ASP A 337 -17.55 -25.24 25.34
N LYS A 338 -18.05 -26.39 25.78
CA LYS A 338 -18.44 -27.48 24.89
C LYS A 338 -19.71 -27.08 24.17
N ASN A 339 -19.64 -26.48 22.98
CA ASN A 339 -20.79 -26.51 22.08
C ASN A 339 -20.47 -26.50 20.57
N SER A 340 -20.92 -27.62 19.98
CA SER A 340 -21.38 -27.90 18.60
C SER A 340 -20.46 -27.59 17.41
N GLY A 341 -19.66 -28.58 17.02
CA GLY A 341 -19.24 -28.74 15.63
C GLY A 341 -20.38 -29.36 14.80
N ILE A 342 -20.78 -28.68 13.72
CA ILE A 342 -21.62 -29.24 12.65
C ILE A 342 -20.71 -29.37 11.44
N MET A 343 -20.57 -30.57 10.89
CA MET A 343 -19.78 -30.85 9.69
C MET A 343 -20.66 -30.72 8.44
N PRO A 344 -20.30 -29.90 7.43
CA PRO A 344 -21.14 -29.72 6.24
C PRO A 344 -20.78 -30.68 5.08
N CYS A 345 -21.78 -30.93 4.22
CA CYS A 345 -21.68 -31.71 2.99
C CYS A 345 -20.83 -31.04 1.88
N ALA A 346 -20.24 -31.85 1.01
CA ALA A 346 -19.25 -31.49 -0.02
C ALA A 346 -19.70 -30.42 -1.04
N ASP A 347 -21.00 -30.25 -1.30
CA ASP A 347 -21.51 -29.30 -2.30
C ASP A 347 -21.45 -27.82 -1.84
N VAL A 348 -21.28 -27.56 -0.54
CA VAL A 348 -21.19 -26.20 0.04
C VAL A 348 -19.78 -25.62 -0.09
N ILE A 349 -18.75 -26.47 -0.13
CA ILE A 349 -17.33 -26.10 -0.09
C ILE A 349 -16.91 -25.31 -1.35
N LYS A 350 -17.40 -25.68 -2.54
CA LYS A 350 -17.01 -25.03 -3.82
C LYS A 350 -17.41 -23.55 -3.95
N LYS A 351 -18.40 -23.06 -3.17
CA LYS A 351 -18.81 -21.64 -3.20
C LYS A 351 -18.08 -20.77 -2.16
N THR A 352 -17.17 -21.35 -1.37
CA THR A 352 -16.52 -20.67 -0.24
C THR A 352 -15.10 -20.16 -0.56
N GLU A 353 -14.50 -20.57 -1.68
CA GLU A 353 -13.16 -20.16 -2.13
C GLU A 353 -13.09 -18.65 -2.47
N GLU A 354 -14.23 -18.01 -2.76
CA GLU A 354 -14.34 -16.57 -3.07
C GLU A 354 -14.64 -15.70 -1.82
N CYS A 355 -14.78 -16.30 -0.64
CA CYS A 355 -15.22 -15.59 0.56
C CYS A 355 -14.09 -14.84 1.27
N ILE A 356 -14.15 -13.50 1.27
CA ILE A 356 -13.22 -12.62 2.02
C ILE A 356 -13.55 -12.45 3.52
N ASN A 357 -14.45 -13.28 4.07
CA ASN A 357 -14.87 -13.24 5.48
C ASN A 357 -15.41 -11.89 6.01
N CYS A 358 -15.97 -11.05 5.14
CA CYS A 358 -16.42 -9.69 5.49
C CYS A 358 -17.56 -9.64 6.52
N GLY A 359 -18.49 -10.60 6.56
CA GLY A 359 -19.50 -10.73 7.64
C GLY A 359 -20.90 -10.13 7.51
N PRO A 360 -21.22 -9.25 6.55
CA PRO A 360 -22.60 -8.83 6.33
C PRO A 360 -23.56 -10.01 6.11
N CYS A 361 -23.10 -11.10 5.49
CA CYS A 361 -23.92 -12.29 5.21
C CYS A 361 -24.47 -12.97 6.48
N SER A 362 -23.70 -13.04 7.56
CA SER A 362 -24.18 -13.60 8.83
C SER A 362 -25.16 -12.67 9.53
N LYS A 363 -24.96 -11.35 9.44
CA LYS A 363 -25.89 -10.33 9.98
C LYS A 363 -27.21 -10.27 9.22
N ALA A 364 -27.17 -10.50 7.90
CA ALA A 364 -28.35 -10.51 7.04
C ALA A 364 -29.11 -11.84 7.05
N CYS A 365 -28.58 -12.89 7.70
CA CYS A 365 -29.17 -14.22 7.69
C CYS A 365 -30.40 -14.30 8.61
N PRO A 366 -31.62 -14.49 8.08
CA PRO A 366 -32.85 -14.47 8.87
C PRO A 366 -32.96 -15.66 9.84
N VAL A 367 -32.22 -16.74 9.59
CA VAL A 367 -32.15 -17.94 10.44
C VAL A 367 -30.87 -18.00 11.29
N ASN A 368 -30.09 -16.91 11.31
CA ASN A 368 -28.85 -16.78 12.08
C ASN A 368 -27.83 -17.91 11.81
N LEU A 369 -27.83 -18.44 10.58
CA LEU A 369 -26.86 -19.44 10.15
C LEU A 369 -25.47 -18.78 10.10
N ASN A 370 -24.50 -19.35 10.81
CA ASN A 370 -23.12 -18.91 10.72
C ASN A 370 -22.47 -19.52 9.47
N ASN A 371 -22.74 -18.92 8.31
CA ASN A 371 -22.19 -19.34 7.01
C ASN A 371 -20.65 -19.43 6.97
N ARG A 372 -19.96 -18.91 7.99
CA ARG A 372 -18.50 -18.86 8.13
C ARG A 372 -17.87 -20.12 8.73
N LEU A 373 -18.65 -21.00 9.38
CA LEU A 373 -18.18 -22.30 9.90
C LEU A 373 -18.03 -23.37 8.79
N LEU A 374 -18.23 -22.98 7.53
CA LEU A 374 -18.31 -23.85 6.36
C LEU A 374 -17.06 -23.76 5.45
N ILE A 375 -16.11 -22.92 5.82
CA ILE A 375 -14.95 -22.54 5.00
C ILE A 375 -13.74 -23.18 5.66
N ASP A 376 -13.18 -24.21 5.04
CA ASP A 376 -11.94 -24.81 5.52
C ASP A 376 -11.11 -25.37 4.37
N LYS A 377 -9.89 -24.86 4.26
CA LYS A 377 -8.71 -25.42 3.60
C LYS A 377 -7.54 -24.49 3.89
N THR A 378 -6.53 -25.01 4.60
CA THR A 378 -5.18 -24.44 4.66
C THR A 378 -4.17 -25.52 4.26
N THR A 379 -3.22 -25.15 3.41
CA THR A 379 -2.00 -25.93 3.16
C THR A 379 -0.82 -24.99 3.32
N SER A 380 0.18 -25.42 4.09
CA SER A 380 1.41 -24.67 4.33
C SER A 380 2.30 -24.65 3.09
N THR A 381 2.92 -23.50 2.80
CA THR A 381 4.03 -23.37 1.84
C THR A 381 4.98 -22.27 2.29
N GLU A 382 6.27 -22.57 2.32
CA GLU A 382 7.34 -21.66 2.73
C GLU A 382 7.63 -20.63 1.61
N SER A 383 7.69 -19.35 1.95
CA SER A 383 8.10 -18.30 1.01
C SER A 383 9.56 -17.93 1.19
N ARG A 384 10.35 -18.01 0.11
CA ARG A 384 11.75 -17.55 0.08
C ARG A 384 11.81 -16.05 -0.22
N ASN A 385 12.63 -15.32 0.54
CA ASN A 385 13.01 -13.95 0.22
C ASN A 385 14.10 -13.99 -0.85
N ALA A 386 13.91 -13.26 -1.95
CA ALA A 386 14.89 -13.09 -3.01
C ALA A 386 15.51 -11.70 -2.92
N ASP A 387 16.83 -11.61 -3.13
CA ASP A 387 17.56 -10.34 -3.10
C ASP A 387 17.18 -9.49 -4.34
N ALA A 388 16.52 -8.35 -4.09
CA ALA A 388 16.10 -7.42 -5.12
C ALA A 388 17.28 -6.79 -5.89
N ASP A 389 18.48 -6.78 -5.30
CA ASP A 389 19.68 -6.21 -5.91
C ASP A 389 20.30 -7.09 -7.01
N ALA A 390 19.84 -8.34 -7.15
CA ALA A 390 20.33 -9.26 -8.17
C ALA A 390 19.84 -8.94 -9.60
N PHE A 391 18.90 -8.01 -9.78
CA PHE A 391 18.24 -7.75 -11.07
C PHE A 391 18.52 -6.35 -11.64
N THR A 392 18.81 -6.29 -12.93
CA THR A 392 18.92 -5.04 -13.69
C THR A 392 17.55 -4.57 -14.21
N LEU A 393 17.10 -3.41 -13.75
CA LEU A 393 15.80 -2.83 -14.10
C LEU A 393 15.70 -2.33 -15.56
N GLU A 394 16.83 -2.03 -16.20
CA GLU A 394 16.86 -1.37 -17.53
C GLU A 394 16.44 -2.29 -18.69
N GLU A 395 16.50 -3.62 -18.50
CA GLU A 395 16.21 -4.60 -19.56
C GLU A 395 14.86 -5.33 -19.38
N ASN A 396 14.20 -5.15 -18.23
CA ASN A 396 13.01 -5.90 -17.84
C ASN A 396 11.80 -4.98 -17.69
N ASP A 397 10.63 -5.45 -18.12
CA ASP A 397 9.39 -4.79 -17.73
C ASP A 397 9.02 -5.21 -16.31
N ILE A 398 8.67 -4.23 -15.49
CA ILE A 398 8.47 -4.42 -14.05
C ILE A 398 6.98 -4.36 -13.72
N LEU A 399 6.53 -5.32 -12.93
CA LEU A 399 5.18 -5.34 -12.39
C LEU A 399 5.26 -5.27 -10.85
N ILE A 400 4.82 -4.15 -10.29
CA ILE A 400 4.74 -3.94 -8.85
C ILE A 400 3.35 -4.38 -8.40
N VAL A 401 3.24 -5.29 -7.44
CA VAL A 401 1.97 -5.85 -6.96
C VAL A 401 1.84 -5.49 -5.49
N LEU A 402 0.89 -4.61 -5.16
CA LEU A 402 0.72 -4.09 -3.82
C LEU A 402 -0.72 -4.23 -3.34
N GLY A 403 -0.89 -4.40 -2.04
CA GLY A 403 -2.15 -4.13 -1.35
C GLY A 403 -2.76 -5.32 -0.62
N ASP A 404 -4.07 -5.23 -0.38
CA ASP A 404 -4.76 -6.14 0.54
C ASP A 404 -5.27 -7.40 -0.17
N ALA A 405 -5.83 -8.33 0.63
CA ALA A 405 -6.44 -9.57 0.17
C ALA A 405 -7.94 -9.47 -0.17
N ASN A 406 -8.44 -8.33 -0.67
CA ASN A 406 -9.85 -8.16 -1.03
C ASN A 406 -10.13 -8.61 -2.48
N PHE A 407 -10.03 -9.92 -2.73
CA PHE A 407 -10.25 -10.51 -4.06
C PHE A 407 -11.69 -11.02 -4.21
N PRO A 408 -12.54 -10.40 -5.05
CA PRO A 408 -13.94 -10.81 -5.20
C PRO A 408 -14.13 -12.23 -5.70
N ASN A 409 -13.15 -12.73 -6.47
CA ASN A 409 -13.18 -14.04 -7.12
C ASN A 409 -12.06 -14.95 -6.60
N GLY A 410 -11.56 -14.70 -5.38
CA GLY A 410 -10.45 -15.46 -4.77
C GLY A 410 -9.05 -15.07 -5.26
N ALA A 411 -8.03 -15.55 -4.55
CA ALA A 411 -6.62 -15.23 -4.82
C ALA A 411 -6.08 -15.88 -6.13
N GLN A 412 -6.76 -16.92 -6.62
CA GLN A 412 -6.39 -17.64 -7.84
C GLN A 412 -6.33 -16.73 -9.07
N GLU A 413 -7.24 -15.75 -9.20
CA GLU A 413 -7.18 -14.80 -10.32
C GLU A 413 -5.88 -13.99 -10.33
N LEU A 414 -5.43 -13.55 -9.15
CA LEU A 414 -4.17 -12.83 -9.04
C LEU A 414 -3.01 -13.76 -9.42
N ALA A 415 -2.98 -14.98 -8.90
CA ALA A 415 -1.94 -15.97 -9.21
C ALA A 415 -1.83 -16.22 -10.73
N GLU A 416 -2.95 -16.37 -11.42
CA GLU A 416 -2.98 -16.55 -12.89
C GLU A 416 -2.45 -15.31 -13.64
N ILE A 417 -2.82 -14.10 -13.19
CA ILE A 417 -2.26 -12.86 -13.73
C ILE A 417 -0.73 -12.88 -13.59
N LEU A 418 -0.22 -13.15 -12.39
CA LEU A 418 1.22 -13.15 -12.14
C LEU A 418 1.94 -14.22 -12.96
N GLU A 419 1.42 -15.45 -13.00
CA GLU A 419 2.03 -16.55 -13.75
C GLU A 419 2.16 -16.23 -15.24
N GLU A 420 1.16 -15.59 -15.87
CA GLU A 420 1.26 -15.17 -17.28
C GLU A 420 2.43 -14.21 -17.50
N PHE A 421 2.62 -13.23 -16.62
CA PHE A 421 3.69 -12.23 -16.77
C PHE A 421 5.06 -12.76 -16.35
N LEU A 422 5.13 -13.63 -15.34
CA LEU A 422 6.35 -14.32 -14.95
C LEU A 422 6.88 -15.19 -16.09
N ASN A 423 6.01 -15.94 -16.77
CA ASN A 423 6.35 -16.73 -17.96
C ASN A 423 6.79 -15.89 -19.16
N ARG A 424 6.54 -14.58 -19.13
CA ARG A 424 6.95 -13.60 -20.15
C ARG A 424 8.12 -12.73 -19.70
N ASN A 425 8.87 -13.20 -18.69
CA ASN A 425 10.05 -12.53 -18.13
C ASN A 425 9.78 -11.14 -17.55
N PHE A 426 8.57 -10.86 -17.06
CA PHE A 426 8.40 -9.70 -16.18
C PHE A 426 9.14 -9.93 -14.88
N LEU A 427 9.71 -8.86 -14.34
CA LEU A 427 10.21 -8.85 -12.97
C LEU A 427 9.07 -8.36 -12.06
N ILE A 428 8.62 -9.22 -11.16
CA ILE A 428 7.47 -8.94 -10.30
C ILE A 428 7.95 -8.73 -8.87
N PHE A 429 7.53 -7.61 -8.27
CA PHE A 429 7.75 -7.31 -6.85
C PHE A 429 6.40 -7.28 -6.14
N ALA A 430 6.22 -8.09 -5.10
CA ALA A 430 4.97 -8.18 -4.35
C ALA A 430 5.14 -7.71 -2.90
N ALA A 431 4.23 -6.87 -2.39
CA ALA A 431 4.22 -6.43 -0.99
C ALA A 431 2.80 -6.21 -0.43
N GLY A 432 2.61 -6.49 0.86
CA GLY A 432 1.32 -6.49 1.55
C GLY A 432 0.64 -7.87 1.56
N ASP A 433 -0.65 -7.92 1.92
CA ASP A 433 -1.40 -9.18 2.06
C ASP A 433 -1.49 -10.01 0.78
N VAL A 434 -1.28 -9.37 -0.38
CA VAL A 434 -1.14 -10.06 -1.67
C VAL A 434 -0.09 -11.17 -1.62
N VAL A 435 1.01 -10.98 -0.88
CA VAL A 435 2.10 -11.96 -0.73
C VAL A 435 1.60 -13.22 -0.04
N ILE A 436 0.89 -13.05 1.08
CA ILE A 436 0.31 -14.14 1.87
C ILE A 436 -0.67 -14.93 1.00
N SER A 437 -1.48 -14.22 0.23
CA SER A 437 -2.55 -14.80 -0.57
C SER A 437 -2.04 -15.60 -1.78
N ILE A 438 -0.92 -15.20 -2.38
CA ILE A 438 -0.33 -15.93 -3.52
C ILE A 438 0.66 -17.01 -3.06
N ALA A 439 1.07 -17.05 -1.80
CA ALA A 439 1.98 -18.09 -1.29
C ALA A 439 1.41 -19.50 -1.53
N GLU A 440 0.09 -19.66 -1.40
CA GLU A 440 -0.63 -20.92 -1.64
C GLU A 440 -0.53 -21.46 -3.09
N SER A 441 -0.11 -20.63 -4.05
CA SER A 441 -0.04 -20.99 -5.48
C SER A 441 1.30 -21.60 -5.92
N ALA A 442 2.25 -21.77 -4.99
CA ALA A 442 3.63 -22.21 -5.25
C ALA A 442 4.42 -21.35 -6.27
N LEU A 443 3.95 -20.13 -6.60
CA LEU A 443 4.59 -19.26 -7.58
C LEU A 443 6.02 -18.85 -7.18
N PHE A 444 6.24 -18.58 -5.89
CA PHE A 444 7.57 -18.22 -5.37
C PHE A 444 8.60 -19.34 -5.52
N GLU A 445 8.16 -20.61 -5.52
CA GLU A 445 9.06 -21.74 -5.75
C GLU A 445 9.39 -21.93 -7.24
N LYS A 446 8.40 -21.68 -8.10
CA LYS A 446 8.51 -21.86 -9.56
C LYS A 446 9.26 -20.73 -10.25
N HIS A 447 9.16 -19.51 -9.76
CA HIS A 447 9.62 -18.31 -10.47
C HIS A 447 10.62 -17.50 -9.64
N LYS A 448 11.87 -17.43 -10.10
CA LYS A 448 12.92 -16.61 -9.48
C LYS A 448 12.72 -15.11 -9.71
N ASN A 449 11.95 -14.73 -10.73
CA ASN A 449 11.60 -13.37 -11.08
C ASN A 449 10.34 -12.84 -10.36
N LEU A 450 9.91 -13.51 -9.29
CA LEU A 450 8.92 -13.04 -8.33
C LEU A 450 9.61 -12.76 -6.99
N ILE A 451 9.57 -11.52 -6.52
CA ILE A 451 10.28 -11.05 -5.34
C ILE A 451 9.27 -10.67 -4.27
N ASN A 452 9.37 -11.33 -3.12
CA ASN A 452 8.64 -10.96 -1.91
C ASN A 452 9.34 -9.78 -1.22
N MET A 453 8.64 -8.65 -1.08
CA MET A 453 9.12 -7.47 -0.38
C MET A 453 8.66 -7.42 1.09
N GLY A 454 7.70 -8.26 1.48
CA GLY A 454 7.12 -8.27 2.82
C GLY A 454 5.93 -7.32 2.95
N SER A 455 5.91 -6.52 4.02
CA SER A 455 4.81 -5.58 4.33
C SER A 455 4.58 -4.52 3.25
N LEU A 456 3.40 -3.91 3.22
CA LEU A 456 3.08 -2.85 2.26
C LEU A 456 4.10 -1.70 2.28
N SER A 457 4.59 -1.29 3.46
CA SER A 457 5.61 -0.24 3.61
C SER A 457 6.95 -0.60 2.95
N ALA A 458 7.35 -1.86 2.97
CA ALA A 458 8.57 -2.35 2.32
C ALA A 458 8.52 -2.27 0.78
N GLY A 459 7.32 -2.07 0.22
CA GLY A 459 7.15 -1.71 -1.20
C GLY A 459 7.87 -0.41 -1.59
N ILE A 460 8.30 0.42 -0.64
CA ILE A 460 9.11 1.62 -0.93
C ILE A 460 10.48 1.28 -1.54
N HIS A 461 11.08 0.14 -1.19
CA HIS A 461 12.42 -0.23 -1.64
C HIS A 461 12.53 -0.45 -3.16
N ILE A 462 11.48 -0.97 -3.80
CA ILE A 462 11.46 -1.03 -5.27
C ILE A 462 11.35 0.37 -5.89
N ILE A 463 10.63 1.29 -5.25
CA ILE A 463 10.53 2.68 -5.73
C ILE A 463 11.87 3.40 -5.59
N GLU A 464 12.59 3.18 -4.50
CA GLU A 464 13.96 3.65 -4.29
C GLU A 464 14.89 3.13 -5.40
N LYS A 465 14.84 1.83 -5.72
CA LYS A 465 15.62 1.25 -6.82
C LYS A 465 15.29 1.84 -8.19
N VAL A 466 14.00 2.14 -8.43
CA VAL A 466 13.54 2.83 -9.65
C VAL A 466 14.08 4.26 -9.70
N ILE A 467 14.10 4.97 -8.57
CA ILE A 467 14.69 6.32 -8.46
C ILE A 467 16.19 6.28 -8.75
N GLU A 468 16.95 5.33 -8.20
CA GLU A 468 18.39 5.20 -8.49
C GLU A 468 18.63 4.97 -9.98
N THR A 469 17.87 4.05 -10.58
CA THR A 469 17.98 3.75 -12.02
C THR A 469 17.70 4.99 -12.87
N ALA A 470 16.66 5.77 -12.53
CA ALA A 470 16.38 7.04 -13.20
C ALA A 470 17.48 8.10 -12.94
N GLY A 471 18.04 8.13 -11.73
CA GLY A 471 19.05 9.08 -11.27
C GLY A 471 20.47 8.87 -11.81
N LYS A 472 20.79 7.73 -12.44
CA LYS A 472 22.11 7.45 -13.05
C LYS A 472 22.47 8.32 -14.26
N ASN A 473 21.61 9.27 -14.65
CA ASN A 473 21.89 10.20 -15.74
C ASN A 473 23.05 11.17 -15.39
N PRO A 474 24.09 11.29 -16.24
CA PRO A 474 25.22 12.19 -15.99
C PRO A 474 24.76 13.64 -15.79
N GLY A 475 25.12 14.23 -14.65
CA GLY A 475 24.90 15.66 -14.35
C GLY A 475 23.62 16.01 -13.59
N LYS A 476 22.85 15.04 -13.10
CA LYS A 476 21.67 15.28 -12.26
C LYS A 476 21.83 14.64 -10.88
N SER A 477 21.64 15.43 -9.82
CA SER A 477 21.49 14.90 -8.46
C SER A 477 20.01 14.55 -8.22
N PRO A 478 19.68 13.38 -7.64
CA PRO A 478 18.32 13.09 -7.19
C PRO A 478 17.87 14.03 -6.06
N ALA A 479 18.80 14.59 -5.29
CA ALA A 479 18.51 15.39 -4.11
C ALA A 479 17.60 16.59 -4.44
N GLY A 480 16.44 16.68 -3.79
CA GLY A 480 15.47 17.77 -3.94
C GLY A 480 14.98 17.97 -5.38
N ASN A 481 14.92 16.92 -6.21
CA ASN A 481 14.67 17.03 -7.65
C ASN A 481 13.53 16.10 -8.13
N PHE A 482 12.45 16.04 -7.34
CA PHE A 482 11.33 15.12 -7.54
C PHE A 482 10.72 15.16 -8.95
N ASP A 483 10.43 16.35 -9.50
CA ASP A 483 9.74 16.48 -10.78
C ASP A 483 10.57 15.92 -11.95
N GLU A 484 11.88 16.17 -11.96
CA GLU A 484 12.76 15.66 -13.01
C GLU A 484 12.91 14.14 -12.94
N ILE A 485 13.05 13.57 -11.73
CA ILE A 485 13.12 12.12 -11.56
C ILE A 485 11.80 11.44 -11.94
N ALA A 486 10.66 12.02 -11.55
CA ALA A 486 9.35 11.51 -11.94
C ALA A 486 9.13 11.58 -13.47
N GLU A 487 9.60 12.64 -14.13
CA GLU A 487 9.59 12.77 -15.58
C GLU A 487 10.47 11.71 -16.26
N ASP A 488 11.68 11.48 -15.75
CA ASP A 488 12.59 10.44 -16.25
C ASP A 488 11.95 9.03 -16.11
N ILE A 489 11.31 8.73 -14.97
CA ILE A 489 10.60 7.46 -14.72
C ILE A 489 9.45 7.27 -15.73
N ALA A 490 8.59 8.28 -15.88
CA ALA A 490 7.44 8.25 -16.79
C ALA A 490 7.85 8.06 -18.26
N ASN A 491 9.07 8.47 -18.62
CA ASN A 491 9.56 8.48 -20.00
C ASN A 491 10.47 7.29 -20.34
N ARG A 492 11.11 6.65 -19.35
CA ARG A 492 12.17 5.65 -19.60
C ARG A 492 11.97 4.29 -18.94
N VAL A 493 11.40 4.24 -17.73
CA VAL A 493 11.38 2.99 -16.96
C VAL A 493 10.08 2.23 -17.23
N GLY A 494 10.15 1.06 -17.86
CA GLY A 494 8.97 0.26 -18.20
C GLY A 494 8.37 -0.46 -16.99
N LEU A 495 7.51 0.23 -16.23
CA LEU A 495 6.83 -0.37 -15.07
C LEU A 495 5.34 -0.04 -14.94
N VAL A 496 4.61 -0.89 -14.22
CA VAL A 496 3.21 -0.67 -13.84
C VAL A 496 2.98 -1.24 -12.44
N ALA A 497 2.12 -0.58 -11.65
CA ALA A 497 1.67 -1.09 -10.37
C ALA A 497 0.26 -1.68 -10.46
N VAL A 498 0.02 -2.82 -9.82
CA VAL A 498 -1.27 -3.50 -9.71
C VAL A 498 -1.68 -3.58 -8.25
N PHE A 499 -2.88 -3.07 -7.96
CA PHE A 499 -3.55 -3.13 -6.67
C PHE A 499 -4.83 -3.96 -6.81
N TRP A 500 -4.66 -5.28 -6.97
CA TRP A 500 -5.75 -6.18 -7.35
C TRP A 500 -6.83 -6.27 -6.25
N GLY A 501 -6.39 -6.47 -5.01
CA GLY A 501 -7.25 -6.61 -3.83
C GLY A 501 -7.25 -5.37 -2.93
N ALA A 502 -6.96 -4.18 -3.45
CA ALA A 502 -6.91 -2.99 -2.60
C ALA A 502 -8.29 -2.65 -1.99
N SER A 503 -8.31 -2.39 -0.69
CA SER A 503 -9.52 -2.05 0.07
C SER A 503 -9.36 -0.84 1.00
N THR A 504 -8.13 -0.54 1.42
CA THR A 504 -7.82 0.47 2.45
C THR A 504 -7.44 1.84 1.88
N GLN A 505 -7.56 2.87 2.74
CA GLN A 505 -7.09 4.22 2.42
C GLN A 505 -5.57 4.27 2.23
N GLU A 506 -4.82 3.38 2.88
CA GLU A 506 -3.36 3.26 2.70
C GLU A 506 -3.01 2.88 1.27
N ASN A 507 -3.67 1.87 0.70
CA ASN A 507 -3.50 1.51 -0.71
C ASN A 507 -3.86 2.66 -1.64
N PHE A 508 -4.96 3.35 -1.37
CA PHE A 508 -5.33 4.52 -2.14
C PHE A 508 -4.22 5.56 -2.09
N ALA A 509 -3.70 5.91 -0.91
CA ALA A 509 -2.66 6.91 -0.74
C ALA A 509 -1.33 6.53 -1.41
N VAL A 510 -0.84 5.30 -1.21
CA VAL A 510 0.39 4.80 -1.87
C VAL A 510 0.27 4.91 -3.38
N SER A 511 -0.87 4.48 -3.96
CA SER A 511 -1.09 4.60 -5.40
C SER A 511 -0.99 6.04 -5.91
N GLN A 512 -1.36 7.05 -5.10
CA GLN A 512 -1.24 8.45 -5.48
C GLN A 512 0.22 8.91 -5.54
N GLY A 513 1.05 8.43 -4.62
CA GLY A 513 2.49 8.68 -4.66
C GLY A 513 3.12 8.07 -5.91
N LEU A 514 2.78 6.83 -6.23
CA LEU A 514 3.25 6.14 -7.45
C LEU A 514 2.83 6.90 -8.72
N MET A 515 1.55 7.30 -8.81
CA MET A 515 1.08 8.08 -9.94
C MET A 515 1.80 9.43 -10.07
N ARG A 516 2.08 10.11 -8.96
CA ARG A 516 2.87 11.34 -8.98
C ARG A 516 4.31 11.10 -9.44
N MET A 517 4.87 9.93 -9.17
CA MET A 517 6.18 9.48 -9.69
C MET A 517 6.13 9.09 -11.19
N GLY A 518 4.98 9.23 -11.86
CA GLY A 518 4.82 8.85 -13.25
C GLY A 518 4.61 7.34 -13.47
N ILE A 519 4.30 6.59 -12.41
CA ILE A 519 4.07 5.15 -12.45
C ILE A 519 2.57 4.88 -12.65
N PRO A 520 2.15 4.21 -13.75
CA PRO A 520 0.75 3.88 -13.98
C PRO A 520 0.28 2.80 -12.99
N VAL A 521 -1.00 2.91 -12.59
CA VAL A 521 -1.65 2.03 -11.62
C VAL A 521 -2.87 1.35 -12.23
N ILE A 522 -2.99 0.04 -12.03
CA ILE A 522 -4.19 -0.74 -12.32
C ILE A 522 -4.77 -1.21 -10.98
N PHE A 523 -6.01 -0.85 -10.69
CA PHE A 523 -6.75 -1.48 -9.61
C PHE A 523 -7.51 -2.71 -10.11
N GLY A 524 -7.75 -3.68 -9.23
CA GLY A 524 -8.75 -4.71 -9.49
C GLY A 524 -10.18 -4.17 -9.39
N GLN A 525 -11.17 -5.05 -9.56
CA GLN A 525 -12.58 -4.69 -9.72
C GLN A 525 -13.11 -3.77 -8.60
N GLN A 526 -12.66 -3.99 -7.36
CA GLN A 526 -13.10 -3.22 -6.20
C GLN A 526 -12.56 -1.78 -6.18
N GLY A 527 -11.47 -1.50 -6.89
CA GLY A 527 -10.87 -0.17 -6.94
C GLY A 527 -11.76 0.91 -7.55
N ILE A 528 -12.81 0.53 -8.29
CA ILE A 528 -13.85 1.48 -8.74
C ILE A 528 -14.50 2.22 -7.55
N LYS A 529 -14.48 1.62 -6.36
CA LYS A 529 -15.00 2.20 -5.10
C LYS A 529 -14.10 3.30 -4.53
N TYR A 530 -12.89 3.48 -5.05
CA TYR A 530 -12.11 4.70 -4.85
C TYR A 530 -12.64 5.89 -5.68
N ARG A 531 -13.63 5.64 -6.55
CA ARG A 531 -14.48 6.64 -7.22
C ARG A 531 -13.74 7.59 -8.16
N ARG A 532 -12.50 7.31 -8.48
CA ARG A 532 -11.66 8.14 -9.35
C ARG A 532 -10.68 7.30 -10.14
N GLU A 533 -10.62 7.56 -11.44
CA GLU A 533 -9.60 7.07 -12.36
C GLU A 533 -8.95 8.25 -13.07
N LEU A 534 -7.76 8.04 -13.63
CA LEU A 534 -7.01 9.04 -14.40
C LEU A 534 -6.74 8.49 -15.80
N ARG A 535 -7.65 8.79 -16.72
CA ARG A 535 -7.67 8.21 -18.07
C ARG A 535 -7.05 9.18 -19.07
N GLY A 536 -6.12 8.69 -19.89
CA GLY A 536 -5.56 9.44 -21.00
C GLY A 536 -6.40 9.32 -22.26
N ASP A 537 -6.15 10.24 -23.19
CA ASP A 537 -6.61 10.10 -24.56
C ASP A 537 -5.98 8.85 -25.18
N ILE A 538 -6.80 8.00 -25.79
CA ILE A 538 -6.35 6.70 -26.32
C ILE A 538 -5.44 6.88 -27.55
N ILE A 539 -5.57 8.01 -28.25
CA ILE A 539 -4.77 8.33 -29.44
C ILE A 539 -3.51 9.09 -28.99
N ILE A 540 -2.35 8.54 -29.32
CA ILE A 540 -1.05 9.19 -29.11
C ILE A 540 -0.53 9.62 -30.48
N ASP A 541 -0.38 10.93 -30.68
CA ASP A 541 0.13 11.50 -31.92
C ASP A 541 1.64 11.75 -31.80
N TYR A 542 2.44 10.85 -32.39
CA TYR A 542 3.89 10.96 -32.48
C TYR A 542 4.36 11.82 -33.67
N SER A 543 3.46 12.29 -34.56
CA SER A 543 3.85 12.96 -35.81
C SER A 543 4.62 14.27 -35.60
N ARG A 544 4.49 14.86 -34.40
CA ARG A 544 5.16 16.10 -34.00
C ARG A 544 6.35 15.88 -33.07
N ASP A 545 6.62 14.64 -32.67
CA ASP A 545 7.72 14.31 -31.77
C ASP A 545 8.99 14.01 -32.60
N ASP A 546 10.12 14.62 -32.23
CA ASP A 546 11.44 14.33 -32.83
C ASP A 546 12.35 13.63 -31.83
N TYR A 547 12.58 12.34 -32.08
CA TYR A 547 13.39 11.46 -31.25
C TYR A 547 14.89 11.49 -31.60
N ASN A 548 15.33 12.39 -32.49
CA ASN A 548 16.75 12.54 -32.86
C ASN A 548 17.48 13.50 -31.91
N GLY A 549 18.61 13.02 -31.36
CA GLY A 549 19.49 13.79 -30.46
C GLY A 549 19.77 13.05 -29.16
N ASN A 550 20.44 13.71 -28.21
CA ASN A 550 20.59 13.16 -26.87
C ASN A 550 19.29 13.32 -26.05
N TYR A 551 19.16 12.57 -24.96
CA TYR A 551 17.95 12.50 -24.13
C TYR A 551 17.37 13.89 -23.77
N ASN A 552 18.21 14.80 -23.27
CA ASN A 552 17.79 16.13 -22.81
C ASN A 552 17.31 17.04 -23.95
N GLU A 553 17.83 16.86 -25.16
CA GLU A 553 17.38 17.58 -26.35
C GLU A 553 16.05 17.02 -26.87
N VAL A 554 15.94 15.69 -26.95
CA VAL A 554 14.72 15.00 -27.40
C VAL A 554 13.55 15.29 -26.47
N LEU A 555 13.77 15.27 -25.16
CA LEU A 555 12.72 15.54 -24.18
C LEU A 555 12.07 16.93 -24.37
N LYS A 556 12.83 17.93 -24.84
CA LYS A 556 12.31 19.27 -25.16
C LYS A 556 11.49 19.32 -26.44
N LYS A 557 11.64 18.32 -27.32
CA LYS A 557 10.95 18.20 -28.61
C LYS A 557 9.71 17.32 -28.53
N ILE A 558 9.62 16.45 -27.53
CA ILE A 558 8.41 15.65 -27.25
C ILE A 558 7.39 16.55 -26.54
N SER A 559 6.13 16.44 -26.95
CA SER A 559 5.03 17.10 -26.23
C SER A 559 5.04 16.68 -24.74
N PRO A 560 5.02 17.62 -23.77
CA PRO A 560 4.92 17.28 -22.35
C PRO A 560 3.64 16.50 -21.98
N LYS A 561 2.68 16.41 -22.91
CA LYS A 561 1.44 15.63 -22.77
C LYS A 561 1.53 14.26 -23.44
N ASN A 562 2.60 13.94 -24.15
CA ASN A 562 2.79 12.65 -24.81
C ASN A 562 3.54 11.72 -23.87
N LEU A 563 2.84 10.73 -23.33
CA LEU A 563 3.43 9.58 -22.64
C LEU A 563 3.03 8.33 -23.41
N SER A 564 3.86 7.29 -23.47
CA SER A 564 3.56 6.11 -24.30
C SER A 564 2.54 5.14 -23.68
N PHE A 565 2.08 5.37 -22.44
CA PHE A 565 1.05 4.55 -21.79
C PHE A 565 -0.33 5.25 -21.75
N PRO A 566 -1.43 4.48 -21.88
CA PRO A 566 -2.76 5.04 -22.15
C PRO A 566 -3.45 5.63 -20.92
N HIS A 567 -3.23 5.10 -19.72
CA HIS A 567 -3.87 5.57 -18.50
C HIS A 567 -2.86 5.66 -17.35
N LEU A 568 -3.04 6.64 -16.47
CA LEU A 568 -2.26 6.72 -15.24
C LEU A 568 -2.94 5.93 -14.12
N CYS A 569 -4.27 5.85 -14.13
CA CYS A 569 -5.02 4.97 -13.24
C CYS A 569 -6.30 4.47 -13.89
N ILE A 570 -6.54 3.16 -13.81
CA ILE A 570 -7.76 2.49 -14.27
C ILE A 570 -8.09 1.29 -13.37
N ALA A 571 -9.38 0.97 -13.20
CA ALA A 571 -9.81 -0.27 -12.57
C ALA A 571 -10.18 -1.31 -13.64
N ALA A 572 -9.48 -2.45 -13.63
CA ALA A 572 -9.81 -3.60 -14.46
C ALA A 572 -10.99 -4.37 -13.83
N LYS A 573 -11.97 -4.75 -14.65
CA LYS A 573 -13.18 -5.45 -14.20
C LYS A 573 -13.01 -6.95 -14.11
N THR A 574 -12.13 -7.52 -14.92
CA THR A 574 -11.83 -8.95 -14.98
C THR A 574 -10.33 -9.16 -15.10
N LYS A 575 -9.85 -10.38 -14.80
CA LYS A 575 -8.45 -10.76 -15.01
C LYS A 575 -8.03 -10.59 -16.47
N GLU A 576 -8.88 -10.91 -17.45
CA GLU A 576 -8.57 -10.75 -18.88
C GLU A 576 -8.37 -9.28 -19.25
N GLU A 577 -9.16 -8.37 -18.68
CA GLU A 577 -8.93 -6.94 -18.87
C GLU A 577 -7.59 -6.50 -18.27
N ALA A 578 -7.22 -7.03 -17.10
CA ALA A 578 -5.91 -6.78 -16.49
C ALA A 578 -4.76 -7.30 -17.37
N MET A 579 -4.88 -8.53 -17.89
CA MET A 579 -3.92 -9.13 -18.82
C MET A 579 -3.70 -8.24 -20.05
N LEU A 580 -4.76 -7.61 -20.57
CA LEU A 580 -4.66 -6.71 -21.73
C LEU A 580 -4.11 -5.33 -21.36
N LEU A 581 -4.32 -4.85 -20.13
CA LEU A 581 -3.87 -3.53 -19.69
C LEU A 581 -2.38 -3.51 -19.31
N ILE A 582 -1.90 -4.49 -18.55
CA ILE A 582 -0.50 -4.55 -18.07
C ILE A 582 0.54 -4.32 -19.18
N PRO A 583 0.52 -5.03 -20.35
CA PRO A 583 1.51 -4.82 -21.40
C PRO A 583 1.44 -3.43 -22.03
N LYS A 584 0.29 -2.75 -21.97
CA LYS A 584 0.11 -1.39 -22.49
C LYS A 584 0.67 -0.33 -21.55
N MET A 585 0.65 -0.59 -20.24
CA MET A 585 1.08 0.36 -19.22
C MET A 585 2.61 0.46 -19.09
N VAL A 586 3.36 -0.49 -19.64
CA VAL A 586 4.84 -0.51 -19.56
C VAL A 586 5.53 0.15 -20.75
N PHE A 587 4.80 0.61 -21.77
CA PHE A 587 5.39 1.37 -22.89
C PHE A 587 5.94 2.73 -22.42
N ARG A 588 7.10 3.12 -22.96
CA ARG A 588 7.81 4.36 -22.56
C ARG A 588 8.37 5.08 -23.77
N ASN A 589 8.34 6.41 -23.77
CA ASN A 589 8.72 7.24 -24.91
C ASN A 589 10.12 6.92 -25.44
N PHE A 590 11.04 6.60 -24.54
CA PHE A 590 12.45 6.30 -24.85
C PHE A 590 12.79 4.81 -24.86
N ASP A 591 11.80 3.92 -25.03
CA ASP A 591 12.08 2.52 -25.37
C ASP A 591 13.01 2.49 -26.61
N SER A 592 14.08 1.69 -26.60
CA SER A 592 14.84 1.45 -27.83
C SER A 592 13.96 0.78 -28.89
N GLU A 593 14.34 0.85 -30.16
CA GLU A 593 13.59 0.20 -31.26
C GLU A 593 13.42 -1.32 -30.98
N ASP A 594 14.46 -1.97 -30.46
CA ASP A 594 14.41 -3.39 -30.06
C ASP A 594 13.46 -3.67 -28.90
N VAL A 595 13.53 -2.85 -27.84
CA VAL A 595 12.64 -2.98 -26.68
C VAL A 595 11.19 -2.76 -27.11
N ARG A 596 10.94 -1.74 -27.91
CA ARG A 596 9.60 -1.39 -28.39
C ARG A 596 9.02 -2.50 -29.27
N ARG A 597 9.80 -3.08 -30.19
CA ARG A 597 9.41 -4.26 -30.99
C ARG A 597 9.00 -5.43 -30.10
N LYS A 598 9.80 -5.76 -29.08
CA LYS A 598 9.49 -6.84 -28.13
C LYS A 598 8.19 -6.58 -27.37
N LYS A 599 7.94 -5.34 -26.93
CA LYS A 599 6.69 -4.95 -26.27
C LYS A 599 5.47 -5.07 -27.19
N ILE A 600 5.59 -4.63 -28.44
CA ILE A 600 4.52 -4.77 -29.45
C ILE A 600 4.19 -6.24 -29.72
N SER A 601 5.21 -7.08 -29.94
CA SER A 601 5.00 -8.53 -30.16
C SER A 601 4.26 -9.16 -28.98
N ARG A 602 4.72 -8.88 -27.76
CA ARG A 602 4.12 -9.39 -26.53
C ARG A 602 2.68 -8.93 -26.35
N TYR A 603 2.38 -7.67 -26.66
CA TYR A 603 1.01 -7.16 -26.56
C TYR A 603 0.09 -7.88 -27.56
N ILE A 604 0.53 -8.10 -28.80
CA ILE A 604 -0.24 -8.85 -29.80
C ILE A 604 -0.48 -10.30 -29.35
N GLU A 605 0.53 -10.98 -28.81
CA GLU A 605 0.40 -12.35 -28.31
C GLU A 605 -0.60 -12.45 -27.15
N ILE A 606 -0.50 -11.55 -26.17
CA ILE A 606 -1.44 -11.47 -25.06
C ILE A 606 -2.85 -11.15 -25.57
N TYR A 607 -2.97 -10.21 -26.52
CA TYR A 607 -4.25 -9.87 -27.14
C TYR A 607 -4.89 -11.10 -27.80
N ARG A 608 -4.15 -11.86 -28.61
CA ARG A 608 -4.67 -13.10 -29.23
C ARG A 608 -5.18 -14.08 -28.18
N LYS A 609 -4.46 -14.23 -27.06
CA LYS A 609 -4.84 -15.13 -25.96
C LYS A 609 -6.08 -14.65 -25.20
N TYR A 610 -6.16 -13.37 -24.83
CA TYR A 610 -7.13 -12.87 -23.85
C TYR A 610 -8.23 -11.94 -24.41
N ALA A 611 -8.10 -11.42 -25.63
CA ALA A 611 -9.15 -10.59 -26.22
C ALA A 611 -10.43 -11.39 -26.43
N ALA A 612 -11.57 -10.76 -26.15
CA ALA A 612 -12.88 -11.38 -26.37
C ALA A 612 -13.18 -11.57 -27.87
N ASP A 613 -12.77 -10.60 -28.70
CA ASP A 613 -12.91 -10.68 -30.15
C ASP A 613 -11.77 -11.52 -30.76
N LYS A 614 -12.08 -12.79 -31.06
CA LYS A 614 -11.13 -13.72 -31.71
C LYS A 614 -11.04 -13.56 -33.23
N THR A 615 -11.83 -12.66 -33.83
CA THR A 615 -11.76 -12.40 -35.28
C THR A 615 -10.60 -11.48 -35.65
N LYS A 616 -10.10 -10.71 -34.68
CA LYS A 616 -8.98 -9.79 -34.87
C LYS A 616 -7.66 -10.44 -34.53
N GLU A 617 -6.75 -10.41 -35.50
CA GLU A 617 -5.40 -10.92 -35.34
C GLU A 617 -4.48 -9.94 -34.56
N ILE A 618 -4.80 -8.64 -34.60
CA ILE A 618 -4.06 -7.56 -33.93
C ILE A 618 -5.02 -6.58 -33.21
N PRO A 619 -4.56 -5.91 -32.13
CA PRO A 619 -5.34 -4.86 -31.46
C PRO A 619 -5.53 -3.61 -32.34
N ASP A 620 -6.72 -2.99 -32.33
CA ASP A 620 -7.00 -1.76 -33.10
C ASP A 620 -6.14 -0.56 -32.66
N ASP A 621 -5.73 -0.56 -31.40
CA ASP A 621 -4.96 0.51 -30.76
C ASP A 621 -3.45 0.26 -30.79
N ILE A 622 -2.98 -0.79 -31.47
CA ILE A 622 -1.55 -1.09 -31.60
C ILE A 622 -0.76 0.06 -32.22
N LYS A 623 -1.39 0.79 -33.14
CA LYS A 623 -0.82 1.98 -33.80
C LYS A 623 -0.41 3.08 -32.82
N ASN A 624 -1.05 3.17 -31.64
CA ASN A 624 -0.71 4.17 -30.63
C ASN A 624 0.61 3.86 -29.92
N PHE A 625 1.23 2.71 -30.20
CA PHE A 625 2.50 2.28 -29.63
C PHE A 625 3.64 2.21 -30.67
N VAL A 626 3.37 2.56 -31.93
CA VAL A 626 4.36 2.56 -33.03
C VAL A 626 4.79 4.00 -33.32
N ARG A 627 6.06 4.35 -33.08
CA ARG A 627 6.59 5.70 -33.37
C ARG A 627 7.11 5.81 -34.80
N SER A 628 7.67 4.71 -35.31
CA SER A 628 8.20 4.61 -36.67
C SER A 628 8.12 3.17 -37.17
N GLU A 629 8.35 2.95 -38.48
CA GLU A 629 8.35 1.59 -39.06
C GLU A 629 9.35 0.64 -38.38
N LYS A 630 10.42 1.18 -37.77
CA LYS A 630 11.44 0.37 -37.10
C LYS A 630 10.94 -0.27 -35.80
N ASP A 631 9.89 0.29 -35.18
CA ASP A 631 9.24 -0.28 -34.01
C ASP A 631 8.38 -1.51 -34.35
N ILE A 632 8.13 -1.77 -35.64
CA ILE A 632 7.22 -2.83 -36.08
C ILE A 632 7.97 -4.18 -36.09
N PRO A 633 7.50 -5.21 -35.37
CA PRO A 633 8.08 -6.55 -35.47
C PRO A 633 7.89 -7.13 -36.87
N GLU A 634 8.93 -7.74 -37.43
CA GLU A 634 8.91 -8.26 -38.80
C GLU A 634 7.77 -9.26 -39.04
N ALA A 635 7.47 -10.10 -38.04
CA ALA A 635 6.36 -11.06 -38.09
C ALA A 635 4.96 -10.43 -38.28
N TYR A 636 4.79 -9.16 -37.90
CA TYR A 636 3.50 -8.46 -37.94
C TYR A 636 3.50 -7.25 -38.88
N LYS A 637 4.55 -7.08 -39.68
CA LYS A 637 4.78 -5.87 -40.49
C LYS A 637 3.65 -5.55 -41.46
N ASN A 638 3.25 -6.53 -42.26
CA ASN A 638 2.17 -6.38 -43.23
C ASN A 638 0.82 -6.07 -42.55
N SER A 639 0.55 -6.70 -41.40
CA SER A 639 -0.72 -6.52 -40.68
C SER A 639 -0.81 -5.17 -39.98
N ILE A 640 0.30 -4.61 -39.50
CA ILE A 640 0.35 -3.31 -38.82
C ILE A 640 0.39 -2.14 -39.84
N GLN A 641 1.03 -2.32 -40.99
CA GLN A 641 1.08 -1.30 -42.05
C GLN A 641 -0.24 -1.12 -42.78
N LYS A 642 -1.06 -2.17 -42.86
CA LYS A 642 -2.41 -2.14 -43.43
C LYS A 642 -3.40 -1.53 -42.45
#